data_AF-A0A7S0D3V4-F1
#
_entry.id   AF-A0A7S0D3V4-F1
#
_cell.length_a   1.000
_cell.length_b   1.000
_cell.length_c   1.000
_cell.angle_alpha   90.00
_cell.angle_beta   90.00
_cell.angle_gamma   90.00
#
_symmetry.space_group_name_H-M   'P 1'
#
loop_
_entity.id
_entity.type
_entity.pdbx_description
1 polymer ?
#
loop_
_entity_poly.entity_id
_entity_poly.type
_entity_poly.pdbx_seq_one_letter_code
_entity_poly.pdbx_strand_id
1 'polypeptide(L)'
;LLDSYTTLVPLALTSTHLPLKERLKVLKALKYLTGVYVSMNSLTIPEFFEDHIGEWMDHFHVMMSKLEAPRADMDGGFRPGDEIVREIVNVQTVVIEALTVYAEKYEEEFKPFLPQLTQDIWLLAVERGPDPALDGLVTNALAYLTTVAGQPWNRGLFEPEGAVSRIIKQICVPNLKMRSSDRESFRDTPYVFARENMDGSLANNRARAATELIRRLLVHFDAHVTSLCLSHIESLLASYRSNPNEWQDKYTAVSLFLAVAVKGSTRSHGATTLNTAMPVTAFLKEHVISSLTSGGPDSFPELKALLIKAVITFRTHLPADDNIALFEPLIELLNSNSYVVHTYAASAIDRLVTMAPISDKSAKVLDRAVVGRVVLKALDPLLRLANSPLYPKEKWPFNSFAMRALTDLLVQAPIPVTLPLLPALLRNLALFVRKIAENPEMCSSSWFTHYLFESIAVIVRRRISQEGRDTAVTDEAARVLGVVGRIEADLFPVFQVILQNQNEDLMPYVFQIMALLLEAAPGEISATYLALFEPILAPCNWQMAGNVAGLVRLLQAYLQKGTSQLLTANARFVERIIEVADGLMTSRRTEPSGMKLLTGLIEALDPALLRPHMPQILRLALRRLKSGWERPLVRRFAPLMDLLCVTVGKHGLGFFVEALESPGDLRAIQRGFWADFLPKIVAASRRKAGVIATVRMLAEDSELWADLPILERIVRALVET
;
A
#
# COMPACT_ATOMS: atom_id res chain seq x y z
N LEU A 1 -39.18 -18.26 -3.81
CA LEU A 1 -38.50 -16.94 -3.90
C LEU A 1 -39.28 -16.02 -4.83
N LEU A 2 -39.47 -16.41 -6.10
CA LEU A 2 -40.24 -15.67 -7.11
C LEU A 2 -41.67 -15.33 -6.65
N ASP A 3 -42.43 -16.29 -6.10
CA ASP A 3 -43.80 -16.03 -5.60
C ASP A 3 -43.88 -14.90 -4.57
N SER A 4 -42.92 -14.88 -3.63
CA SER A 4 -42.82 -13.82 -2.62
C SER A 4 -42.52 -12.48 -3.28
N TYR A 5 -41.68 -12.46 -4.31
CA TYR A 5 -41.35 -11.26 -5.06
C TYR A 5 -42.56 -10.72 -5.82
N THR A 6 -43.25 -11.58 -6.57
CA THR A 6 -44.46 -11.27 -7.32
C THR A 6 -45.56 -10.70 -6.44
N THR A 7 -45.64 -11.15 -5.18
CA THR A 7 -46.59 -10.61 -4.20
C THR A 7 -46.15 -9.25 -3.65
N LEU A 8 -44.87 -9.10 -3.31
CA LEU A 8 -44.37 -7.94 -2.58
C LEU A 8 -44.11 -6.71 -3.46
N VAL A 9 -43.78 -6.87 -4.75
CA VAL A 9 -43.51 -5.74 -5.66
C VAL A 9 -44.74 -4.83 -5.83
N PRO A 10 -45.95 -5.34 -6.17
CA PRO A 10 -47.14 -4.49 -6.26
C PRO A 10 -47.45 -3.79 -4.93
N LEU A 11 -47.33 -4.51 -3.81
CA LEU A 11 -47.50 -3.96 -2.47
C LEU A 11 -46.55 -2.78 -2.22
N ALA A 12 -45.27 -2.89 -2.60
CA ALA A 12 -44.30 -1.82 -2.42
C ALA A 12 -44.67 -0.55 -3.20
N LEU A 13 -45.26 -0.68 -4.39
CA LEU A 13 -45.65 0.45 -5.25
C LEU A 13 -46.92 1.14 -4.76
N THR A 14 -47.94 0.38 -4.35
CA THR A 14 -49.25 0.91 -3.93
C THR A 14 -49.33 1.22 -2.43
N SER A 15 -48.25 0.96 -1.68
CA SER A 15 -48.16 1.12 -0.21
C SER A 15 -48.23 2.55 0.33
N THR A 16 -48.56 3.56 -0.47
CA THR A 16 -48.80 4.93 0.04
C THR A 16 -49.92 4.96 1.08
N HIS A 17 -50.83 3.97 1.07
CA HIS A 17 -51.91 3.81 2.03
C HIS A 17 -51.60 2.86 3.21
N LEU A 18 -50.46 2.15 3.20
CA LEU A 18 -50.06 1.25 4.28
C LEU A 18 -49.40 2.01 5.44
N PRO A 19 -49.51 1.53 6.70
CA PRO A 19 -48.74 2.06 7.81
C PRO A 19 -47.23 2.02 7.49
N LEU A 20 -46.51 3.09 7.82
CA LEU A 20 -45.05 3.25 7.62
C LEU A 20 -44.24 2.00 7.98
N LYS A 21 -44.55 1.39 9.14
CA LYS A 21 -43.87 0.19 9.65
C LYS A 21 -44.03 -1.03 8.74
N GLU A 22 -45.19 -1.19 8.10
CA GLU A 22 -45.47 -2.30 7.19
C GLU A 22 -44.79 -2.08 5.84
N ARG A 23 -44.85 -0.85 5.32
CA ARG A 23 -44.13 -0.46 4.10
C ARG A 23 -42.63 -0.70 4.23
N LEU A 24 -42.04 -0.35 5.37
CA LEU A 24 -40.62 -0.63 5.67
C LEU A 24 -40.30 -2.14 5.71
N LYS A 25 -41.19 -2.97 6.24
CA LYS A 25 -41.00 -4.42 6.24
C LYS A 25 -41.01 -4.99 4.81
N VAL A 26 -41.93 -4.51 3.97
CA VAL A 26 -42.02 -4.92 2.56
C VAL A 26 -40.73 -4.55 1.82
N LEU A 27 -40.24 -3.30 1.95
CA LEU A 27 -39.00 -2.86 1.31
C LEU A 27 -37.78 -3.64 1.80
N LYS A 28 -37.66 -3.86 3.12
CA LYS A 28 -36.57 -4.68 3.69
C LYS A 28 -36.64 -6.12 3.19
N ALA A 29 -37.83 -6.71 3.11
CA ALA A 29 -38.02 -8.04 2.56
C ALA A 29 -37.57 -8.10 1.09
N LEU A 30 -38.01 -7.17 0.24
CA LEU A 30 -37.57 -7.08 -1.15
C LEU A 30 -36.04 -6.99 -1.25
N LYS A 31 -35.40 -6.07 -0.51
CA LYS A 31 -33.94 -5.94 -0.45
C LYS A 31 -33.25 -7.27 -0.15
N TYR A 32 -33.68 -7.98 0.89
CA TYR A 32 -33.06 -9.26 1.27
C TYR A 32 -33.32 -10.36 0.25
N LEU A 33 -34.52 -10.43 -0.33
CA LEU A 33 -34.85 -11.40 -1.37
C LEU A 33 -34.02 -11.16 -2.64
N THR A 34 -33.82 -9.91 -3.04
CA THR A 34 -32.90 -9.56 -4.14
C THR A 34 -31.45 -9.89 -3.78
N GLY A 35 -31.03 -9.70 -2.52
CA GLY A 35 -29.70 -10.13 -2.07
C GLY A 35 -29.48 -11.65 -2.14
N VAL A 36 -30.52 -12.44 -1.81
CA VAL A 36 -30.52 -13.89 -2.02
C VAL A 36 -30.46 -14.23 -3.50
N TYR A 37 -31.22 -13.53 -4.34
CA TYR A 37 -31.17 -13.67 -5.80
C TYR A 37 -29.74 -13.46 -6.33
N VAL A 38 -29.08 -12.36 -5.94
CA VAL A 38 -27.68 -12.08 -6.29
C VAL A 38 -26.75 -13.21 -5.85
N SER A 39 -26.88 -13.66 -4.60
CA SER A 39 -26.03 -14.70 -4.03
C SER A 39 -26.17 -16.02 -4.80
N MET A 40 -27.41 -16.44 -5.09
CA MET A 40 -27.69 -17.68 -5.82
C MET A 40 -27.22 -17.64 -7.28
N ASN A 41 -27.26 -16.47 -7.92
CA ASN A 41 -26.84 -16.27 -9.30
C ASN A 41 -25.38 -15.80 -9.44
N SER A 42 -24.60 -15.76 -8.36
CA SER A 42 -23.26 -15.17 -8.39
C SER A 42 -22.19 -16.05 -9.05
N LEU A 43 -22.36 -17.36 -9.07
CA LEU A 43 -21.38 -18.31 -9.63
C LEU A 43 -21.80 -18.79 -11.03
N THR A 44 -23.02 -19.29 -11.14
CA THR A 44 -23.67 -19.76 -12.37
C THR A 44 -25.17 -19.50 -12.24
N ILE A 45 -25.87 -19.27 -13.35
CA ILE A 45 -27.33 -19.14 -13.34
C ILE A 45 -27.95 -20.54 -13.17
N PRO A 46 -28.72 -20.81 -12.11
CA PRO A 46 -29.46 -22.07 -12.01
C PRO A 46 -30.62 -22.11 -13.01
N GLU A 47 -30.94 -23.30 -13.52
CA GLU A 47 -31.99 -23.56 -14.52
C GLU A 47 -33.33 -22.84 -14.20
N PHE A 48 -33.78 -22.91 -12.94
CA PHE A 48 -34.99 -22.19 -12.52
C PHE A 48 -34.94 -20.67 -12.75
N PHE A 49 -33.79 -20.03 -12.53
CA PHE A 49 -33.68 -18.58 -12.75
C PHE A 49 -33.54 -18.22 -14.23
N GLU A 50 -33.00 -19.14 -15.04
CA GLU A 50 -32.97 -19.02 -16.49
C GLU A 50 -34.39 -19.11 -17.08
N ASP A 51 -35.15 -20.16 -16.71
CA ASP A 51 -36.52 -20.37 -17.17
C ASP A 51 -37.47 -19.21 -16.80
N HIS A 52 -37.27 -18.63 -15.62
CA HIS A 52 -38.11 -17.55 -15.09
C HIS A 52 -37.46 -16.16 -15.19
N ILE A 53 -36.43 -15.99 -16.02
CA ILE A 53 -35.70 -14.72 -16.12
C ILE A 53 -36.61 -13.55 -16.48
N GLY A 54 -37.58 -13.76 -17.39
CA GLY A 54 -38.50 -12.71 -17.83
C GLY A 54 -39.31 -12.11 -16.69
N GLU A 55 -39.86 -12.94 -15.81
CA GLU A 55 -40.63 -12.48 -14.65
C GLU A 55 -39.76 -11.64 -13.71
N TRP A 56 -38.52 -12.07 -13.45
CA TRP A 56 -37.58 -11.31 -12.63
C TRP A 56 -37.21 -9.96 -13.24
N MET A 57 -36.93 -9.93 -14.54
CA MET A 57 -36.57 -8.68 -15.23
C MET A 57 -37.73 -7.71 -15.31
N ASP A 58 -38.97 -8.18 -15.46
CA ASP A 58 -40.17 -7.36 -15.39
C ASP A 58 -40.33 -6.72 -14.00
N HIS A 59 -40.13 -7.50 -12.93
CA HIS A 59 -40.17 -6.96 -11.57
C HIS A 59 -39.04 -5.94 -11.32
N PHE A 60 -37.84 -6.21 -11.83
CA PHE A 60 -36.71 -5.28 -11.76
C PHE A 60 -37.01 -3.97 -12.49
N HIS A 61 -37.50 -4.04 -13.72
CA HIS A 61 -37.95 -2.87 -14.49
C HIS A 61 -38.97 -2.04 -13.70
N VAL A 62 -39.98 -2.69 -13.11
CA VAL A 62 -41.03 -2.01 -12.36
C VAL A 62 -40.48 -1.29 -11.12
N MET A 63 -39.57 -1.90 -10.35
CA MET A 63 -39.00 -1.19 -9.19
C MET A 63 -38.04 -0.07 -9.60
N MET A 64 -37.34 -0.20 -10.73
CA MET A 64 -36.44 0.86 -11.19
C MET A 64 -37.22 2.06 -11.73
N SER A 65 -38.30 1.81 -12.49
CA SER A 65 -39.08 2.85 -13.16
C SER A 65 -40.20 3.46 -12.30
N LYS A 66 -40.80 2.71 -11.36
CA LYS A 66 -42.00 3.15 -10.63
C LYS A 66 -41.81 3.30 -9.12
N LEU A 67 -40.75 2.74 -8.53
CA LEU A 67 -40.51 2.90 -7.09
C LEU A 67 -39.88 4.27 -6.82
N GLU A 68 -40.74 5.28 -6.69
CA GLU A 68 -40.31 6.65 -6.42
C GLU A 68 -39.90 6.84 -4.95
N ALA A 69 -38.67 7.33 -4.74
CA ALA A 69 -38.33 8.03 -3.51
C ALA A 69 -38.91 9.45 -3.59
N PRO A 70 -39.69 9.93 -2.60
CA PRO A 70 -40.11 11.32 -2.49
C PRO A 70 -38.92 12.26 -2.73
N ARG A 71 -39.07 13.23 -3.64
CA ARG A 71 -38.02 14.22 -3.94
C ARG A 71 -37.74 15.07 -2.70
N ALA A 72 -36.47 15.34 -2.44
CA ALA A 72 -36.06 16.28 -1.42
C ALA A 72 -36.47 17.71 -1.81
N ASP A 73 -37.05 18.42 -0.87
CA ASP A 73 -37.34 19.85 -0.95
C ASP A 73 -36.01 20.62 -1.04
N MET A 74 -35.98 21.69 -1.84
CA MET A 74 -34.76 22.40 -2.24
C MET A 74 -33.96 23.05 -1.09
N ASP A 75 -34.50 23.12 0.15
CA ASP A 75 -33.98 23.99 1.21
C ASP A 75 -33.54 23.30 2.52
N GLY A 76 -33.44 21.95 2.60
CA GLY A 76 -33.09 21.33 3.89
C GLY A 76 -32.62 19.87 3.96
N GLY A 77 -32.47 19.17 2.83
CA GLY A 77 -32.14 17.74 2.86
C GLY A 77 -33.25 16.86 3.46
N PHE A 78 -33.03 15.55 3.48
CA PHE A 78 -34.02 14.54 3.89
C PHE A 78 -34.56 14.73 5.32
N ARG A 79 -35.90 14.85 5.49
CA ARG A 79 -36.74 14.56 6.70
C ARG A 79 -38.21 14.36 6.27
N PRO A 80 -39.14 13.92 7.15
CA PRO A 80 -39.29 12.66 7.88
C PRO A 80 -39.85 11.54 6.96
N GLY A 81 -39.27 10.34 7.01
CA GLY A 81 -39.47 9.30 5.97
C GLY A 81 -38.14 8.83 5.37
N ASP A 82 -37.03 9.36 5.84
CA ASP A 82 -35.65 9.02 5.48
C ASP A 82 -35.38 7.52 5.59
N GLU A 83 -36.05 6.83 6.51
CA GLU A 83 -35.96 5.37 6.57
C GLU A 83 -36.64 4.71 5.36
N ILE A 84 -37.83 5.16 4.94
CA ILE A 84 -38.46 4.65 3.70
C ILE A 84 -37.55 4.93 2.52
N VAL A 85 -37.05 6.15 2.39
CA VAL A 85 -36.24 6.49 1.22
C VAL A 85 -34.92 5.74 1.23
N ARG A 86 -34.25 5.64 2.38
CA ARG A 86 -33.07 4.79 2.51
C ARG A 86 -33.37 3.35 2.14
N GLU A 87 -34.51 2.80 2.52
CA GLU A 87 -34.87 1.43 2.11
C GLU A 87 -35.24 1.33 0.63
N ILE A 88 -35.89 2.32 0.02
CA ILE A 88 -36.11 2.37 -1.43
C ILE A 88 -34.77 2.41 -2.17
N VAL A 89 -33.86 3.28 -1.74
CA VAL A 89 -32.50 3.41 -2.26
C VAL A 89 -31.75 2.10 -2.10
N ASN A 90 -31.85 1.43 -0.95
CA ASN A 90 -31.25 0.11 -0.73
C ASN A 90 -31.81 -0.93 -1.70
N VAL A 91 -33.13 -1.00 -1.88
CA VAL A 91 -33.76 -1.94 -2.83
C VAL A 91 -33.24 -1.69 -4.24
N GLN A 92 -33.29 -0.44 -4.73
CA GLN A 92 -32.79 -0.06 -6.05
C GLN A 92 -31.30 -0.37 -6.21
N THR A 93 -30.50 -0.16 -5.15
CA THR A 93 -29.07 -0.47 -5.15
C THR A 93 -28.81 -1.97 -5.35
N VAL A 94 -29.50 -2.84 -4.60
CA VAL A 94 -29.33 -4.30 -4.74
C VAL A 94 -29.92 -4.82 -6.07
N VAL A 95 -30.96 -4.16 -6.61
CA VAL A 95 -31.46 -4.47 -7.96
C VAL A 95 -30.40 -4.14 -9.01
N ILE A 96 -29.75 -2.97 -8.95
CA ILE A 96 -28.65 -2.65 -9.87
C ILE A 96 -27.50 -3.64 -9.73
N GLU A 97 -27.17 -4.11 -8.52
CA GLU A 97 -26.16 -5.16 -8.31
C GLU A 97 -26.55 -6.46 -9.03
N ALA A 98 -27.82 -6.90 -8.91
CA ALA A 98 -28.33 -8.07 -9.62
C ALA A 98 -28.21 -7.92 -11.15
N LEU A 99 -28.64 -6.77 -11.67
CA LEU A 99 -28.56 -6.45 -13.10
C LEU A 99 -27.12 -6.38 -13.58
N THR A 100 -26.20 -5.90 -12.75
CA THR A 100 -24.76 -5.86 -13.07
C THR A 100 -24.19 -7.27 -13.20
N VAL A 101 -24.52 -8.18 -12.28
CA VAL A 101 -24.10 -9.59 -12.37
C VAL A 101 -24.57 -10.23 -13.68
N TYR A 102 -25.82 -9.99 -14.06
CA TYR A 102 -26.38 -10.52 -15.31
C TYR A 102 -25.70 -9.90 -16.55
N ALA A 103 -25.49 -8.59 -16.56
CA ALA A 103 -24.76 -7.91 -17.64
C ALA A 103 -23.29 -8.37 -17.78
N GLU A 104 -22.67 -8.85 -16.70
CA GLU A 104 -21.29 -9.36 -16.71
C GLU A 104 -21.18 -10.82 -17.13
N LYS A 105 -22.13 -11.67 -16.73
CA LYS A 105 -21.96 -13.13 -16.76
C LYS A 105 -22.93 -13.91 -17.65
N TYR A 106 -24.13 -13.38 -17.87
CA TYR A 106 -25.24 -14.10 -18.50
C TYR A 106 -25.79 -13.30 -19.68
N GLU A 107 -24.93 -13.09 -20.69
CA GLU A 107 -25.27 -12.23 -21.83
C GLU A 107 -26.48 -12.78 -22.60
N GLU A 108 -26.44 -14.06 -22.98
CA GLU A 108 -27.38 -14.64 -23.94
C GLU A 108 -28.82 -14.52 -23.43
N GLU A 109 -29.01 -14.81 -22.15
CA GLU A 109 -30.27 -14.78 -21.43
C GLU A 109 -30.72 -13.34 -21.15
N PHE A 110 -29.78 -12.44 -20.81
CA PHE A 110 -30.11 -11.07 -20.40
C PHE A 110 -30.33 -10.09 -21.56
N LYS A 111 -29.79 -10.40 -22.75
CA LYS A 111 -29.83 -9.53 -23.93
C LYS A 111 -31.21 -8.96 -24.30
N PRO A 112 -32.34 -9.70 -24.21
CA PRO A 112 -33.66 -9.15 -24.55
C PRO A 112 -34.11 -8.01 -23.63
N PHE A 113 -33.68 -8.01 -22.37
CA PHE A 113 -34.12 -7.06 -21.33
C PHE A 113 -33.17 -5.85 -21.20
N LEU A 114 -31.95 -6.01 -21.69
CA LEU A 114 -30.87 -5.04 -21.59
C LEU A 114 -31.26 -3.61 -22.04
N PRO A 115 -31.94 -3.37 -23.20
CA PRO A 115 -32.25 -2.01 -23.64
C PRO A 115 -33.15 -1.23 -22.66
N GLN A 116 -34.20 -1.89 -22.14
CA GLN A 116 -35.16 -1.27 -21.24
C GLN A 116 -34.53 -0.97 -19.88
N LEU A 117 -33.86 -1.96 -19.28
CA LEU A 117 -33.24 -1.81 -17.97
C LEU A 117 -32.07 -0.81 -17.98
N THR A 118 -31.32 -0.73 -19.09
CA THR A 118 -30.29 0.29 -19.27
C THR A 118 -30.91 1.69 -19.31
N GLN A 119 -32.04 1.85 -20.00
CA GLN A 119 -32.76 3.12 -20.05
C GLN A 119 -33.32 3.53 -18.68
N ASP A 120 -33.81 2.59 -17.87
CA ASP A 120 -34.30 2.88 -16.51
C ASP A 120 -33.18 3.35 -15.59
N ILE A 121 -32.05 2.63 -15.58
CA ILE A 121 -30.89 2.97 -14.75
C ILE A 121 -30.28 4.31 -15.18
N TRP A 122 -30.26 4.58 -16.48
CA TRP A 122 -29.86 5.87 -16.99
C TRP A 122 -30.73 7.00 -16.44
N LEU A 123 -32.06 6.89 -16.59
CA LEU A 123 -32.98 7.94 -16.17
C LEU A 123 -32.85 8.17 -14.67
N LEU A 124 -32.70 7.09 -13.91
CA LEU A 124 -32.39 7.18 -12.49
C LEU A 124 -31.09 7.97 -12.24
N ALA A 125 -29.99 7.70 -12.96
CA ALA A 125 -28.74 8.42 -12.76
C ALA A 125 -28.84 9.93 -13.10
N VAL A 126 -29.72 10.31 -14.03
CA VAL A 126 -29.97 11.72 -14.42
C VAL A 126 -30.87 12.42 -13.40
N GLU A 127 -31.95 11.77 -12.96
CA GLU A 127 -32.95 12.38 -12.09
C GLU A 127 -32.51 12.48 -10.63
N ARG A 128 -31.60 11.60 -10.19
CA ARG A 128 -31.10 11.58 -8.82
C ARG A 128 -30.03 12.68 -8.67
N GLY A 129 -30.41 13.77 -8.02
CA GLY A 129 -29.60 14.96 -7.81
C GLY A 129 -28.31 14.77 -6.97
N PRO A 130 -27.66 15.86 -6.56
CA PRO A 130 -26.32 15.83 -5.96
C PRO A 130 -26.27 15.39 -4.49
N ASP A 131 -27.41 15.00 -3.90
CA ASP A 131 -27.53 14.65 -2.47
C ASP A 131 -26.59 13.48 -2.07
N PRO A 132 -25.72 13.66 -1.04
CA PRO A 132 -24.82 12.62 -0.54
C PRO A 132 -25.50 11.31 -0.14
N ALA A 133 -26.75 11.34 0.34
CA ALA A 133 -27.49 10.14 0.73
C ALA A 133 -27.73 9.18 -0.45
N LEU A 134 -27.67 9.70 -1.68
CA LEU A 134 -27.84 8.94 -2.92
C LEU A 134 -26.51 8.49 -3.54
N ASP A 135 -25.37 8.78 -2.91
CA ASP A 135 -24.05 8.52 -3.50
C ASP A 135 -23.83 7.04 -3.83
N GLY A 136 -24.25 6.12 -2.95
CA GLY A 136 -24.15 4.68 -3.20
C GLY A 136 -24.94 4.25 -4.43
N LEU A 137 -26.19 4.70 -4.54
CA LEU A 137 -27.08 4.35 -5.64
C LEU A 137 -26.58 4.88 -6.99
N VAL A 138 -26.19 6.15 -7.06
CA VAL A 138 -25.68 6.76 -8.31
C VAL A 138 -24.33 6.14 -8.69
N THR A 139 -23.47 5.84 -7.71
CA THR A 139 -22.20 5.14 -7.97
C THR A 139 -22.44 3.75 -8.55
N ASN A 140 -23.40 2.98 -8.02
CA ASN A 140 -23.76 1.68 -8.57
C ASN A 140 -24.40 1.78 -9.95
N ALA A 141 -25.26 2.77 -10.20
CA ALA A 141 -25.83 3.02 -11.52
C ALA A 141 -24.74 3.30 -12.57
N LEU A 142 -23.76 4.15 -12.23
CA LEU A 142 -22.61 4.43 -13.09
C LEU A 142 -21.74 3.19 -13.32
N ALA A 143 -21.56 2.34 -12.30
CA ALA A 143 -20.83 1.09 -12.43
C ALA A 143 -21.54 0.08 -13.36
N TYR A 144 -22.86 -0.02 -13.27
CA TYR A 144 -23.66 -0.80 -14.21
C TYR A 144 -23.51 -0.27 -15.64
N LEU A 145 -23.68 1.04 -15.86
CA LEU A 145 -23.52 1.64 -17.18
C LEU A 145 -22.11 1.43 -17.74
N THR A 146 -21.09 1.49 -16.88
CA THR A 146 -19.71 1.18 -17.24
C THR A 146 -19.58 -0.25 -17.73
N THR A 147 -20.15 -1.20 -16.98
CA THR A 147 -20.17 -2.62 -17.34
C THR A 147 -20.79 -2.84 -18.71
N VAL A 148 -22.00 -2.32 -18.93
CA VAL A 148 -22.75 -2.47 -20.19
C VAL A 148 -21.99 -1.82 -21.35
N ALA A 149 -21.53 -0.57 -21.19
CA ALA A 149 -20.73 0.14 -22.20
C ALA A 149 -19.41 -0.56 -22.52
N GLY A 150 -18.92 -1.39 -21.62
CA GLY A 150 -17.70 -2.15 -21.78
C GLY A 150 -17.78 -3.30 -22.77
N GLN A 151 -18.96 -3.87 -22.95
CA GLN A 151 -19.11 -5.10 -23.71
C GLN A 151 -19.24 -4.79 -25.21
N PRO A 152 -18.44 -5.44 -26.09
CA PRO A 152 -18.47 -5.16 -27.53
C PRO A 152 -19.84 -5.35 -28.18
N TRP A 153 -20.60 -6.35 -27.74
CA TRP A 153 -21.93 -6.67 -28.28
C TRP A 153 -23.03 -5.69 -27.85
N ASN A 154 -22.82 -4.93 -26.77
CA ASN A 154 -23.76 -3.91 -26.29
C ASN A 154 -23.55 -2.54 -26.95
N ARG A 155 -22.58 -2.43 -27.85
CA ARG A 155 -22.22 -1.20 -28.55
C ARG A 155 -23.43 -0.51 -29.20
N GLY A 156 -24.35 -1.28 -29.79
CA GLY A 156 -25.55 -0.77 -30.45
C GLY A 156 -26.48 0.06 -29.55
N LEU A 157 -26.42 -0.11 -28.22
CA LEU A 157 -27.18 0.72 -27.28
C LEU A 157 -26.68 2.17 -27.20
N PHE A 158 -25.42 2.40 -27.57
CA PHE A 158 -24.75 3.69 -27.45
C PHE A 158 -24.50 4.37 -28.81
N GLU A 159 -24.78 3.68 -29.92
CA GLU A 159 -24.67 4.21 -31.28
C GLU A 159 -25.73 5.25 -31.69
N PRO A 160 -26.99 5.24 -31.17
CA PRO A 160 -27.98 6.24 -31.54
C PRO A 160 -27.47 7.67 -31.37
N GLU A 161 -27.78 8.53 -32.34
CA GLU A 161 -27.22 9.86 -32.43
C GLU A 161 -27.49 10.68 -31.15
N GLY A 162 -26.43 11.16 -30.52
CA GLY A 162 -26.50 11.93 -29.29
C GLY A 162 -26.59 11.12 -27.99
N ALA A 163 -26.69 9.78 -28.02
CA ALA A 163 -26.70 8.95 -26.80
C ALA A 163 -25.43 9.21 -25.97
N VAL A 164 -24.25 8.97 -26.54
CA VAL A 164 -22.96 9.26 -25.87
C VAL A 164 -22.87 10.71 -25.40
N SER A 165 -23.34 11.68 -26.20
CA SER A 165 -23.35 13.09 -25.78
C SER A 165 -24.23 13.35 -24.57
N ARG A 166 -25.38 12.67 -24.43
CA ARG A 166 -26.24 12.81 -23.25
C ARG A 166 -25.60 12.16 -22.03
N ILE A 167 -24.94 10.99 -22.16
CA ILE A 167 -24.17 10.40 -21.04
C ILE A 167 -23.15 11.39 -20.52
N ILE A 168 -22.31 11.91 -21.42
CA ILE A 168 -21.20 12.78 -21.02
C ILE A 168 -21.75 14.04 -20.34
N LYS A 169 -22.73 14.71 -20.96
CA LYS A 169 -23.23 16.01 -20.48
C LYS A 169 -24.18 15.94 -19.29
N GLN A 170 -25.07 14.95 -19.25
CA GLN A 170 -26.13 14.86 -18.22
C GLN A 170 -25.73 13.95 -17.06
N ILE A 171 -24.81 13.02 -17.27
CA ILE A 171 -24.42 12.04 -16.24
C ILE A 171 -22.97 12.28 -15.80
N CYS A 172 -22.00 12.21 -16.71
CA CYS A 172 -20.59 12.22 -16.29
C CYS A 172 -20.14 13.60 -15.77
N VAL A 173 -20.37 14.66 -16.53
CA VAL A 173 -19.92 16.02 -16.16
C VAL A 173 -20.49 16.48 -14.81
N PRO A 174 -21.80 16.36 -14.51
CA PRO A 174 -22.33 16.76 -13.21
C PRO A 174 -21.71 16.01 -12.04
N ASN A 175 -21.34 14.74 -12.24
CA ASN A 175 -20.70 13.91 -11.23
C ASN A 175 -19.17 14.14 -11.09
N LEU A 176 -18.56 14.90 -12.01
CA LEU A 176 -17.16 15.36 -11.91
C LEU A 176 -17.01 16.74 -11.27
N LYS A 177 -18.11 17.49 -11.15
CA LYS A 177 -18.13 18.82 -10.52
C LYS A 177 -17.97 18.70 -9.01
N MET A 178 -17.24 19.64 -8.42
CA MET A 178 -17.09 19.74 -6.96
C MET A 178 -18.43 20.15 -6.31
N ARG A 179 -19.08 19.24 -5.57
CA ARG A 179 -20.38 19.49 -4.94
C ARG A 179 -20.23 20.32 -3.66
N SER A 180 -21.35 20.78 -3.10
CA SER A 180 -21.36 21.42 -1.78
C SER A 180 -20.88 20.47 -0.69
N SER A 181 -21.36 19.23 -0.69
CA SER A 181 -20.94 18.19 0.26
C SER A 181 -19.46 17.85 0.17
N ASP A 182 -18.90 17.82 -1.04
CA ASP A 182 -17.46 17.57 -1.23
C ASP A 182 -16.64 18.75 -0.66
N ARG A 183 -17.15 19.99 -0.77
CA ARG A 183 -16.52 21.18 -0.17
C ARG A 183 -16.63 21.20 1.35
N GLU A 184 -17.75 20.77 1.90
CA GLU A 184 -17.91 20.58 3.34
C GLU A 184 -16.93 19.54 3.86
N SER A 185 -16.82 18.38 3.21
CA SER A 185 -15.82 17.36 3.57
C SER A 185 -14.38 17.90 3.46
N PHE A 186 -14.07 18.64 2.39
CA PHE A 186 -12.78 19.30 2.20
C PHE A 186 -12.44 20.28 3.34
N ARG A 187 -13.41 21.01 3.88
CA ARG A 187 -13.22 21.99 4.95
C ARG A 187 -13.22 21.37 6.34
N ASP A 188 -14.18 20.49 6.61
CA ASP A 188 -14.53 20.03 7.95
C ASP A 188 -13.80 18.72 8.31
N THR A 189 -13.45 17.89 7.32
CA THR A 189 -12.69 16.63 7.50
C THR A 189 -11.54 16.48 6.48
N PRO A 190 -10.66 17.49 6.33
CA PRO A 190 -9.68 17.54 5.25
C PRO A 190 -8.68 16.37 5.24
N TYR A 191 -8.39 15.80 6.40
CA TYR A 191 -7.49 14.66 6.53
C TYR A 191 -8.08 13.36 5.95
N VAL A 192 -9.41 13.17 6.08
CA VAL A 192 -10.13 12.06 5.41
C VAL A 192 -10.16 12.32 3.91
N PHE A 193 -10.58 13.52 3.53
CA PHE A 193 -10.69 13.92 2.13
C PHE A 193 -9.38 13.71 1.37
N ALA A 194 -8.25 14.20 1.92
CA ALA A 194 -6.94 14.09 1.30
C ALA A 194 -6.53 12.63 1.09
N ARG A 195 -6.75 11.77 2.10
CA ARG A 195 -6.35 10.36 2.02
C ARG A 195 -7.17 9.59 0.98
N GLU A 196 -8.49 9.74 1.02
CA GLU A 196 -9.42 9.04 0.12
C GLU A 196 -9.21 9.45 -1.34
N ASN A 197 -8.98 10.74 -1.59
CA ASN A 197 -8.87 11.27 -2.94
C ASN A 197 -7.45 11.21 -3.52
N MET A 198 -6.42 11.03 -2.69
CA MET A 198 -5.03 10.89 -3.17
C MET A 198 -4.66 9.43 -3.47
N ASP A 199 -5.10 8.46 -2.66
CA ASP A 199 -4.64 7.07 -2.77
C ASP A 199 -5.38 6.23 -3.82
N GLY A 200 -6.44 6.76 -4.46
CA GLY A 200 -7.05 6.23 -5.69
C GLY A 200 -7.56 4.77 -5.67
N SER A 201 -7.33 4.01 -4.59
CA SER A 201 -7.69 2.59 -4.44
C SER A 201 -8.81 2.35 -3.43
N LEU A 202 -9.13 3.37 -2.62
CA LEU A 202 -10.08 3.23 -1.50
C LEU A 202 -11.37 4.03 -1.66
N ALA A 203 -11.38 5.15 -2.39
CA ALA A 203 -12.60 5.91 -2.63
C ALA A 203 -13.40 5.32 -3.79
N ASN A 204 -14.57 4.74 -3.49
CA ASN A 204 -15.62 4.46 -4.46
C ASN A 204 -16.65 5.61 -4.38
N ASN A 205 -16.43 6.67 -5.16
CA ASN A 205 -17.28 7.87 -5.18
C ASN A 205 -17.77 8.20 -6.59
N ARG A 206 -18.78 9.07 -6.70
CA ARG A 206 -19.41 9.40 -7.98
C ARG A 206 -18.43 9.90 -9.05
N ALA A 207 -17.47 10.75 -8.68
CA ALA A 207 -16.47 11.28 -9.60
C ALA A 207 -15.59 10.18 -10.21
N ARG A 208 -15.21 9.18 -9.40
CA ARG A 208 -14.50 8.00 -9.89
C ARG A 208 -15.37 7.17 -10.83
N ALA A 209 -16.61 6.89 -10.45
CA ALA A 209 -17.51 6.08 -11.29
C ALA A 209 -17.80 6.76 -12.64
N ALA A 210 -17.98 8.08 -12.64
CA ALA A 210 -18.11 8.87 -13.88
C ALA A 210 -16.83 8.84 -14.73
N THR A 211 -15.66 8.91 -14.09
CA THR A 211 -14.36 8.78 -14.77
C THR A 211 -14.23 7.42 -15.44
N GLU A 212 -14.60 6.34 -14.75
CA GLU A 212 -14.50 4.99 -15.30
C GLU A 212 -15.50 4.77 -16.44
N LEU A 213 -16.71 5.30 -16.33
CA LEU A 213 -17.68 5.29 -17.43
C LEU A 213 -17.15 5.98 -18.69
N ILE A 214 -16.53 7.17 -18.55
CA ILE A 214 -15.88 7.87 -19.67
C ILE A 214 -14.79 6.99 -20.29
N ARG A 215 -13.90 6.42 -19.46
CA ARG A 215 -12.81 5.56 -19.93
C ARG A 215 -13.33 4.33 -20.65
N ARG A 216 -14.44 3.78 -20.20
CA ARG A 216 -15.04 2.61 -20.80
C ARG A 216 -15.70 2.93 -22.14
N LEU A 217 -16.37 4.07 -22.25
CA LEU A 217 -16.89 4.57 -23.54
C LEU A 217 -15.77 4.83 -24.56
N LEU A 218 -14.58 5.28 -24.12
CA LEU A 218 -13.42 5.48 -24.99
C LEU A 218 -12.93 4.17 -25.66
N VAL A 219 -13.29 2.99 -25.15
CA VAL A 219 -12.91 1.71 -25.76
C VAL A 219 -13.56 1.54 -27.14
N HIS A 220 -14.82 1.95 -27.28
CA HIS A 220 -15.60 1.75 -28.52
C HIS A 220 -15.84 3.03 -29.31
N PHE A 221 -15.82 4.19 -28.64
CA PHE A 221 -16.21 5.49 -29.20
C PHE A 221 -15.10 6.55 -29.06
N ASP A 222 -13.83 6.15 -29.09
CA ASP A 222 -12.65 7.00 -28.78
C ASP A 222 -12.72 8.39 -29.41
N ALA A 223 -12.82 8.47 -30.75
CA ALA A 223 -12.81 9.75 -31.47
C ALA A 223 -14.01 10.64 -31.12
N HIS A 224 -15.21 10.06 -31.02
CA HIS A 224 -16.44 10.80 -30.74
C HIS A 224 -16.47 11.33 -29.30
N VAL A 225 -16.15 10.48 -28.33
CA VAL A 225 -16.08 10.85 -26.90
C VAL A 225 -15.00 11.92 -26.70
N THR A 226 -13.81 11.73 -27.28
CA THR A 226 -12.71 12.70 -27.15
C THR A 226 -13.09 14.07 -27.71
N SER A 227 -13.69 14.12 -28.91
CA SER A 227 -14.14 15.37 -29.53
C SER A 227 -15.20 16.09 -28.69
N LEU A 228 -16.20 15.36 -28.19
CA LEU A 228 -17.25 15.91 -27.32
C LEU A 228 -16.68 16.47 -26.02
N CYS A 229 -15.76 15.74 -25.38
CA CYS A 229 -15.15 16.19 -24.13
C CYS A 229 -14.26 17.42 -24.36
N LEU A 230 -13.46 17.48 -25.43
CA LEU A 230 -12.64 18.65 -25.75
C LEU A 230 -13.50 19.90 -25.97
N SER A 231 -14.60 19.78 -26.71
CA SER A 231 -15.55 20.89 -26.91
C SER A 231 -16.12 21.39 -25.58
N HIS A 232 -16.47 20.49 -24.67
CA HIS A 232 -17.00 20.86 -23.37
C HIS A 232 -15.94 21.47 -22.45
N ILE A 233 -14.71 20.95 -22.46
CA ILE A 233 -13.56 21.51 -21.73
C ILE A 233 -13.32 22.96 -22.17
N GLU A 234 -13.31 23.25 -23.48
CA GLU A 234 -13.10 24.61 -23.97
C GLU A 234 -14.24 25.55 -23.54
N SER A 235 -15.49 25.10 -23.56
CA SER A 235 -16.62 25.89 -23.06
C SER A 235 -16.47 26.26 -21.58
N LEU A 236 -16.05 25.31 -20.74
CA LEU A 236 -15.83 25.55 -19.31
C LEU A 236 -14.63 26.46 -19.06
N LEU A 237 -13.55 26.31 -19.83
CA LEU A 237 -12.38 27.17 -19.74
C LEU A 237 -12.69 28.60 -20.22
N ALA A 238 -13.53 28.77 -21.24
CA ALA A 238 -13.99 30.07 -21.70
C ALA A 238 -14.78 30.80 -20.62
N SER A 239 -15.70 30.12 -19.92
CA SER A 239 -16.42 30.65 -18.76
C SER A 239 -15.47 31.17 -17.69
N TYR A 240 -14.47 30.37 -17.32
CA TYR A 240 -13.45 30.77 -16.35
C TYR A 240 -12.58 31.95 -16.82
N ARG A 241 -12.20 31.99 -18.11
CA ARG A 241 -11.42 33.12 -18.66
C ARG A 241 -12.21 34.43 -18.59
N SER A 242 -13.54 34.37 -18.76
CA SER A 242 -14.41 35.54 -18.62
C SER A 242 -14.56 36.00 -17.17
N ASN A 243 -14.55 35.07 -16.20
CA ASN A 243 -14.64 35.39 -14.78
C ASN A 243 -13.85 34.39 -13.94
N PRO A 244 -12.67 34.76 -13.39
CA PRO A 244 -11.86 33.87 -12.55
C PRO A 244 -12.55 33.35 -11.28
N ASN A 245 -13.67 33.95 -10.85
CA ASN A 245 -14.49 33.43 -9.75
C ASN A 245 -15.25 32.15 -10.14
N GLU A 246 -15.39 31.84 -11.43
CA GLU A 246 -15.94 30.57 -11.94
C GLU A 246 -14.90 29.44 -11.88
N TRP A 247 -14.15 29.36 -10.79
CA TRP A 247 -13.10 28.36 -10.58
C TRP A 247 -13.64 26.92 -10.64
N GLN A 248 -14.94 26.71 -10.36
CA GLN A 248 -15.60 25.41 -10.46
C GLN A 248 -15.70 24.90 -11.90
N ASP A 249 -15.86 25.80 -12.87
CA ASP A 249 -15.87 25.40 -14.28
C ASP A 249 -14.49 24.93 -14.70
N LYS A 250 -13.44 25.63 -14.26
CA LYS A 250 -12.06 25.18 -14.43
C LYS A 250 -11.76 23.87 -13.70
N TYR A 251 -12.25 23.70 -12.48
CA TYR A 251 -12.15 22.44 -11.74
C TYR A 251 -12.76 21.30 -12.56
N THR A 252 -13.98 21.49 -13.05
CA THR A 252 -14.71 20.49 -13.84
C THR A 252 -14.00 20.20 -15.16
N ALA A 253 -13.45 21.22 -15.82
CA ALA A 253 -12.65 21.08 -17.04
C ALA A 253 -11.40 20.22 -16.81
N VAL A 254 -10.64 20.47 -15.73
CA VAL A 254 -9.45 19.69 -15.39
C VAL A 254 -9.83 18.26 -14.99
N SER A 255 -10.90 18.05 -14.23
CA SER A 255 -11.41 16.72 -13.88
C SER A 255 -11.81 15.92 -15.13
N LEU A 256 -12.52 16.54 -16.08
CA LEU A 256 -12.89 15.92 -17.34
C LEU A 256 -11.67 15.61 -18.21
N PHE A 257 -10.70 16.53 -18.26
CA PHE A 257 -9.43 16.30 -18.95
C PHE A 257 -8.69 15.07 -18.40
N LEU A 258 -8.59 14.96 -17.07
CA LEU A 258 -7.98 13.80 -16.39
C LEU A 258 -8.70 12.49 -16.71
N ALA A 259 -10.03 12.51 -16.80
CA ALA A 259 -10.83 11.33 -17.10
C ALA A 259 -10.58 10.81 -18.53
N VAL A 260 -10.47 11.73 -19.50
CA VAL A 260 -10.33 11.39 -20.94
C VAL A 260 -8.89 11.12 -21.35
N ALA A 261 -7.94 11.87 -20.79
CA ALA A 261 -6.54 11.80 -21.23
C ALA A 261 -5.80 10.56 -20.72
N VAL A 262 -6.20 10.00 -19.57
CA VAL A 262 -5.52 8.85 -18.95
C VAL A 262 -6.24 7.54 -19.29
N LYS A 263 -5.61 6.69 -20.09
CA LYS A 263 -6.11 5.33 -20.43
C LYS A 263 -5.61 4.25 -19.46
N GLY A 264 -4.48 4.47 -18.81
CA GLY A 264 -3.91 3.54 -17.85
C GLY A 264 -2.90 4.22 -16.93
N SER A 265 -2.88 3.83 -15.66
CA SER A 265 -2.00 4.43 -14.66
C SER A 265 -1.52 3.43 -13.61
N THR A 266 -0.41 3.78 -12.95
CA THR A 266 0.11 3.04 -11.80
C THR A 266 0.49 4.02 -10.69
N ARG A 267 0.49 3.55 -9.44
CA ARG A 267 0.92 4.40 -8.31
C ARG A 267 2.37 4.89 -8.47
N SER A 268 3.25 4.04 -9.01
CA SER A 268 4.68 4.34 -9.17
C SER A 268 4.98 5.33 -10.31
N HIS A 269 4.28 5.24 -11.44
CA HIS A 269 4.58 6.06 -12.63
C HIS A 269 3.52 7.12 -12.95
N GLY A 270 2.38 7.16 -12.24
CA GLY A 270 1.27 8.02 -12.64
C GLY A 270 0.62 7.46 -13.91
N ALA A 271 0.24 8.34 -14.84
CA ALA A 271 -0.22 7.94 -16.16
C ALA A 271 0.89 7.17 -16.89
N THR A 272 0.50 6.05 -17.48
CA THR A 272 1.38 5.14 -18.22
C THR A 272 0.99 5.08 -19.69
N THR A 273 -0.32 5.14 -19.97
CA THR A 273 -0.88 5.21 -21.31
C THR A 273 -1.85 6.38 -21.41
N LEU A 274 -1.68 7.17 -22.47
CA LEU A 274 -2.47 8.36 -22.73
C LEU A 274 -3.37 8.19 -23.95
N ASN A 275 -4.43 8.99 -24.00
CA ASN A 275 -5.17 9.24 -25.22
C ASN A 275 -4.34 10.15 -26.15
N THR A 276 -3.93 9.63 -27.30
CA THR A 276 -3.05 10.33 -28.26
C THR A 276 -3.70 11.56 -28.89
N ALA A 277 -5.03 11.65 -28.90
CA ALA A 277 -5.76 12.81 -29.41
C ALA A 277 -5.82 13.98 -28.40
N MET A 278 -5.37 13.78 -27.16
CA MET A 278 -5.41 14.81 -26.11
C MET A 278 -4.09 15.61 -26.06
N PRO A 279 -4.13 16.95 -26.08
CA PRO A 279 -2.94 17.79 -26.03
C PRO A 279 -2.40 17.94 -24.59
N VAL A 280 -1.90 16.84 -24.00
CA VAL A 280 -1.52 16.77 -22.57
C VAL A 280 -0.48 17.81 -22.18
N THR A 281 0.65 17.88 -22.87
CA THR A 281 1.74 18.81 -22.49
C THR A 281 1.30 20.28 -22.59
N ALA A 282 0.57 20.64 -23.65
CA ALA A 282 0.07 22.00 -23.84
C ALA A 282 -0.94 22.38 -22.76
N PHE A 283 -1.91 21.49 -22.49
CA PHE A 283 -2.92 21.71 -21.45
C PHE A 283 -2.30 21.88 -20.06
N LEU A 284 -1.29 21.07 -19.73
CA LEU A 284 -0.60 21.18 -18.44
C LEU A 284 0.10 22.53 -18.29
N LYS A 285 0.81 23.00 -19.33
CA LYS A 285 1.49 24.30 -19.30
C LYS A 285 0.50 25.46 -19.17
N GLU A 286 -0.51 25.49 -20.03
CA GLU A 286 -1.44 26.62 -20.14
C GLU A 286 -2.42 26.69 -18.96
N HIS A 287 -2.93 25.56 -18.47
CA HIS A 287 -4.04 25.54 -17.53
C HIS A 287 -3.72 24.98 -16.15
N VAL A 288 -2.66 24.20 -16.00
CA VAL A 288 -2.28 23.61 -14.72
C VAL A 288 -1.14 24.38 -14.07
N ILE A 289 0.03 24.43 -14.72
CA ILE A 289 1.24 25.05 -14.17
C ILE A 289 1.02 26.56 -13.95
N SER A 290 0.50 27.27 -14.95
CA SER A 290 0.19 28.71 -14.85
C SER A 290 -0.73 29.08 -13.68
N SER A 291 -1.61 28.15 -13.32
CA SER A 291 -2.69 28.38 -12.38
C SER A 291 -2.29 28.00 -10.95
N LEU A 292 -1.38 27.05 -10.80
CA LEU A 292 -0.72 26.76 -9.53
C LEU A 292 0.02 27.98 -8.98
N THR A 293 0.66 28.74 -9.85
CA THR A 293 1.42 29.97 -9.52
C THR A 293 0.54 31.21 -9.31
N SER A 294 -0.77 31.13 -9.57
CA SER A 294 -1.67 32.29 -9.51
C SER A 294 -2.31 32.49 -8.12
N GLY A 295 -2.55 33.75 -7.74
CA GLY A 295 -3.39 34.14 -6.60
C GLY A 295 -2.86 33.81 -5.19
N GLY A 296 -1.59 33.44 -5.02
CA GLY A 296 -1.02 33.06 -3.71
C GLY A 296 -1.50 31.69 -3.21
N PRO A 297 -0.85 31.07 -2.20
CA PRO A 297 -1.02 29.64 -1.87
C PRO A 297 -2.44 29.22 -1.47
N ASP A 298 -3.24 30.13 -0.91
CA ASP A 298 -4.58 29.83 -0.40
C ASP A 298 -5.73 30.24 -1.35
N SER A 299 -5.44 30.70 -2.57
CA SER A 299 -6.49 30.95 -3.55
C SER A 299 -7.09 29.63 -4.04
N PHE A 300 -8.43 29.54 -4.03
CA PHE A 300 -9.20 28.40 -4.54
C PHE A 300 -8.58 27.04 -4.17
N PRO A 301 -8.46 26.71 -2.88
CA PRO A 301 -7.68 25.56 -2.41
C PRO A 301 -8.14 24.22 -3.00
N GLU A 302 -9.44 24.06 -3.29
CA GLU A 302 -10.01 22.89 -3.95
C GLU A 302 -9.49 22.73 -5.38
N LEU A 303 -9.43 23.84 -6.13
CA LEU A 303 -8.84 23.85 -7.47
C LEU A 303 -7.35 23.54 -7.39
N LYS A 304 -6.60 24.17 -6.48
CA LYS A 304 -5.17 23.90 -6.31
C LYS A 304 -4.88 22.43 -6.00
N ALA A 305 -5.65 21.82 -5.10
CA ALA A 305 -5.53 20.39 -4.82
C ALA A 305 -5.71 19.56 -6.11
N LEU A 306 -6.72 19.85 -6.93
CA LEU A 306 -6.92 19.14 -8.20
C LEU A 306 -5.77 19.38 -9.19
N LEU A 307 -5.25 20.61 -9.29
CA LEU A 307 -4.12 20.94 -10.17
C LEU A 307 -2.84 20.19 -9.74
N ILE A 308 -2.57 20.11 -8.44
CA ILE A 308 -1.44 19.31 -7.91
C ILE A 308 -1.65 17.82 -8.23
N LYS A 309 -2.88 17.31 -8.11
CA LYS A 309 -3.21 15.94 -8.50
C LYS A 309 -2.99 15.69 -10.01
N ALA A 310 -3.26 16.68 -10.86
CA ALA A 310 -2.94 16.59 -12.28
C ALA A 310 -1.43 16.53 -12.52
N VAL A 311 -0.64 17.35 -11.82
CA VAL A 311 0.84 17.28 -11.85
C VAL A 311 1.33 15.89 -11.43
N ILE A 312 0.84 15.36 -10.30
CA ILE A 312 1.17 14.00 -9.87
C ILE A 312 0.81 13.01 -10.97
N THR A 313 -0.38 13.11 -11.56
CA THR A 313 -0.85 12.15 -12.57
C THR A 313 0.02 12.14 -13.83
N PHE A 314 0.44 13.31 -14.33
CA PHE A 314 1.13 13.41 -15.62
C PHE A 314 2.65 13.64 -15.56
N ARG A 315 3.27 13.60 -14.37
CA ARG A 315 4.71 13.87 -14.15
C ARG A 315 5.68 13.18 -15.13
N THR A 316 5.37 11.94 -15.53
CA THR A 316 6.19 11.14 -16.48
C THR A 316 6.07 11.58 -17.93
N HIS A 317 5.10 12.43 -18.25
CA HIS A 317 4.84 12.96 -19.59
C HIS A 317 5.23 14.43 -19.75
N LEU A 318 5.68 15.07 -18.67
CA LEU A 318 6.25 16.41 -18.73
C LEU A 318 7.74 16.35 -19.07
N PRO A 319 8.25 17.28 -19.90
CA PRO A 319 9.68 17.50 -20.06
C PRO A 319 10.39 17.71 -18.72
N ALA A 320 11.67 17.34 -18.65
CA ALA A 320 12.46 17.42 -17.42
C ALA A 320 12.51 18.86 -16.87
N ASP A 321 12.70 19.87 -17.73
CA ASP A 321 12.76 21.27 -17.31
C ASP A 321 11.45 21.77 -16.69
N ASP A 322 10.30 21.34 -17.24
CA ASP A 322 8.99 21.68 -16.67
C ASP A 322 8.79 21.01 -15.31
N ASN A 323 9.23 19.76 -15.16
CA ASN A 323 9.24 19.05 -13.86
C ASN A 323 10.15 19.73 -12.83
N ILE A 324 11.28 20.30 -13.26
CA ILE A 324 12.18 21.05 -12.38
C ILE A 324 11.52 22.37 -11.95
N ALA A 325 10.89 23.09 -12.88
CA ALA A 325 10.22 24.35 -12.60
C ALA A 325 9.04 24.20 -11.61
N LEU A 326 8.39 23.04 -11.58
CA LEU A 326 7.30 22.74 -10.66
C LEU A 326 7.70 22.72 -9.17
N PHE A 327 8.97 22.51 -8.83
CA PHE A 327 9.37 22.45 -7.43
C PHE A 327 9.14 23.77 -6.68
N GLU A 328 9.38 24.91 -7.31
CA GLU A 328 9.22 26.21 -6.67
C GLU A 328 7.77 26.48 -6.21
N PRO A 329 6.74 26.42 -7.08
CA PRO A 329 5.36 26.59 -6.63
C PRO A 329 4.90 25.49 -5.67
N LEU A 330 5.37 24.24 -5.83
CA LEU A 330 5.02 23.16 -4.89
C LEU A 330 5.57 23.42 -3.49
N ILE A 331 6.79 23.96 -3.37
CA ILE A 331 7.38 24.33 -2.08
C ILE A 331 6.64 25.51 -1.46
N GLU A 332 6.23 26.49 -2.26
CA GLU A 332 5.40 27.60 -1.77
C GLU A 332 4.07 27.07 -1.18
N LEU A 333 3.43 26.13 -1.86
CA LEU A 333 2.17 25.50 -1.46
C LEU A 333 2.28 24.65 -0.17
N LEU A 334 3.48 24.27 0.26
CA LEU A 334 3.68 23.67 1.59
C LEU A 334 3.33 24.63 2.73
N ASN A 335 3.27 25.94 2.45
CA ASN A 335 2.88 26.97 3.42
C ASN A 335 1.38 27.32 3.36
N SER A 336 0.58 26.63 2.53
CA SER A 336 -0.87 26.85 2.52
C SER A 336 -1.51 26.50 3.86
N ASN A 337 -2.54 27.25 4.23
CA ASN A 337 -3.40 27.00 5.39
C ASN A 337 -4.34 25.80 5.16
N SER A 338 -4.56 25.40 3.90
CA SER A 338 -5.40 24.24 3.58
C SER A 338 -4.66 22.94 3.80
N TYR A 339 -5.23 22.08 4.66
CA TYR A 339 -4.63 20.77 4.94
C TYR A 339 -4.55 19.87 3.70
N VAL A 340 -5.47 20.01 2.75
CA VAL A 340 -5.43 19.19 1.53
C VAL A 340 -4.32 19.69 0.60
N VAL A 341 -4.18 21.00 0.42
CA VAL A 341 -3.22 21.61 -0.52
C VAL A 341 -1.78 21.28 -0.13
N HIS A 342 -1.37 21.58 1.10
CA HIS A 342 0.02 21.34 1.52
C HIS A 342 0.38 19.84 1.60
N THR A 343 -0.62 18.97 1.83
CA THR A 343 -0.47 17.50 1.82
C THR A 343 -0.25 17.00 0.39
N TYR A 344 -1.05 17.50 -0.56
CA TYR A 344 -0.90 17.15 -1.97
C TYR A 344 0.40 17.70 -2.53
N ALA A 345 0.81 18.90 -2.13
CA ALA A 345 2.10 19.48 -2.50
C ALA A 345 3.27 18.63 -1.99
N ALA A 346 3.23 18.19 -0.73
CA ALA A 346 4.21 17.25 -0.20
C ALA A 346 4.24 15.93 -1.01
N SER A 347 3.07 15.38 -1.34
CA SER A 347 2.99 14.19 -2.18
C SER A 347 3.53 14.43 -3.60
N ALA A 348 3.32 15.59 -4.20
CA ALA A 348 3.86 15.90 -5.52
C ALA A 348 5.39 15.99 -5.49
N ILE A 349 5.96 16.62 -4.46
CA ILE A 349 7.42 16.69 -4.27
C ILE A 349 8.00 15.28 -4.13
N ASP A 350 7.42 14.42 -3.28
CA ASP A 350 7.79 13.01 -3.17
C ASP A 350 7.82 12.34 -4.56
N ARG A 351 6.72 12.41 -5.30
CA ARG A 351 6.56 11.72 -6.58
C ARG A 351 7.50 12.23 -7.67
N LEU A 352 7.85 13.51 -7.67
CA LEU A 352 8.80 14.08 -8.61
C LEU A 352 10.24 13.67 -8.26
N VAL A 353 10.61 13.69 -6.97
CA VAL A 353 11.96 13.35 -6.50
C VAL A 353 12.26 11.85 -6.64
N THR A 354 11.25 10.99 -6.49
CA THR A 354 11.37 9.53 -6.62
C THR A 354 11.10 9.02 -8.03
N MET A 355 10.91 9.91 -9.01
CA MET A 355 10.57 9.53 -10.37
C MET A 355 11.70 8.75 -11.05
N ALA A 356 11.33 7.62 -11.65
CA ALA A 356 12.19 6.78 -12.47
C ALA A 356 11.54 6.55 -13.85
N PRO A 357 12.34 6.36 -14.92
CA PRO A 357 11.82 5.96 -16.23
C PRO A 357 11.04 4.64 -16.15
N ILE A 358 9.99 4.51 -16.97
CA ILE A 358 9.21 3.27 -17.07
C ILE A 358 10.09 2.10 -17.55
N SER A 359 11.04 2.37 -18.45
CA SER A 359 11.95 1.37 -19.01
C SER A 359 13.05 0.90 -18.05
N ASP A 360 13.43 1.73 -17.09
CA ASP A 360 14.50 1.44 -16.14
C ASP A 360 14.18 2.02 -14.77
N LYS A 361 13.77 1.16 -13.84
CA LYS A 361 13.41 1.53 -12.47
C LYS A 361 14.60 2.00 -11.63
N SER A 362 15.83 1.79 -12.10
CA SER A 362 17.06 2.19 -11.40
C SER A 362 17.61 3.54 -11.86
N ALA A 363 17.22 3.99 -13.05
CA ALA A 363 17.61 5.28 -13.59
C ALA A 363 16.93 6.43 -12.84
N LYS A 364 17.70 7.47 -12.53
CA LYS A 364 17.19 8.70 -11.91
C LYS A 364 16.86 9.72 -12.99
N VAL A 365 15.65 10.30 -12.94
CA VAL A 365 15.24 11.32 -13.92
C VAL A 365 15.82 12.71 -13.59
N LEU A 366 15.96 13.01 -12.30
CA LEU A 366 16.45 14.32 -11.84
C LEU A 366 17.94 14.28 -11.50
N ASP A 367 18.65 15.34 -11.89
CA ASP A 367 20.02 15.58 -11.47
C ASP A 367 20.10 15.74 -9.94
N ARG A 368 21.13 15.14 -9.34
CA ARG A 368 21.52 15.29 -7.94
C ARG A 368 21.61 16.76 -7.53
N ALA A 369 22.15 17.64 -8.38
CA ALA A 369 22.26 19.06 -8.06
C ALA A 369 20.90 19.75 -7.90
N VAL A 370 19.91 19.37 -8.73
CA VAL A 370 18.52 19.87 -8.62
C VAL A 370 17.93 19.40 -7.29
N VAL A 371 18.01 18.11 -6.99
CA VAL A 371 17.48 17.56 -5.73
C VAL A 371 18.13 18.24 -4.53
N GLY A 372 19.45 18.52 -4.59
CA GLY A 372 20.14 19.29 -3.55
C GLY A 372 19.51 20.65 -3.27
N ARG A 373 19.16 21.43 -4.31
CA ARG A 373 18.46 22.72 -4.13
C ARG A 373 17.06 22.57 -3.57
N VAL A 374 16.31 21.57 -4.02
CA VAL A 374 14.97 21.27 -3.51
C VAL A 374 15.03 20.95 -2.02
N VAL A 375 16.00 20.14 -1.58
CA VAL A 375 16.17 19.78 -0.17
C VAL A 375 16.39 21.02 0.70
N LEU A 376 17.27 21.93 0.29
CA LEU A 376 17.56 23.14 1.06
C LEU A 376 16.33 24.04 1.28
N LYS A 377 15.38 24.03 0.34
CA LYS A 377 14.15 24.85 0.42
C LYS A 377 12.97 24.10 1.06
N ALA A 378 12.83 22.80 0.82
CA ALA A 378 11.66 22.01 1.21
C ALA A 378 11.78 21.34 2.58
N LEU A 379 12.99 21.15 3.11
CA LEU A 379 13.22 20.39 4.34
C LEU A 379 12.49 20.97 5.54
N ASP A 380 12.61 22.28 5.78
CA ASP A 380 11.99 22.95 6.92
C ASP A 380 10.45 22.96 6.84
N PRO A 381 9.82 23.36 5.72
CA PRO A 381 8.38 23.24 5.57
C PRO A 381 7.87 21.81 5.78
N LEU A 382 8.51 20.80 5.18
CA LEU A 382 8.10 19.40 5.34
C LEU A 382 8.23 18.92 6.79
N LEU A 383 9.32 19.28 7.47
CA LEU A 383 9.53 18.93 8.87
C LEU A 383 8.47 19.58 9.77
N ARG A 384 8.14 20.85 9.53
CA ARG A 384 7.08 21.57 10.25
C ARG A 384 5.73 20.88 10.08
N LEU A 385 5.38 20.48 8.85
CA LEU A 385 4.13 19.79 8.56
C LEU A 385 4.08 18.38 9.16
N ALA A 386 5.20 17.66 9.18
CA ALA A 386 5.29 16.33 9.77
C ALA A 386 5.19 16.37 11.31
N ASN A 387 5.78 17.37 11.95
CA ASN A 387 5.87 17.47 13.42
C ASN A 387 4.68 18.18 14.07
N SER A 388 3.82 18.85 13.30
CA SER A 388 2.66 19.57 13.83
C SER A 388 1.45 18.64 13.95
N PRO A 389 0.87 18.45 15.16
CA PRO A 389 -0.40 17.74 15.31
C PRO A 389 -1.53 18.69 14.90
N LEU A 390 -1.78 18.80 13.59
CA LEU A 390 -2.77 19.73 13.03
C LEU A 390 -4.19 19.41 13.51
N TYR A 391 -4.48 18.13 13.77
CA TYR A 391 -5.77 17.64 14.27
C TYR A 391 -5.58 16.68 15.46
N PRO A 392 -5.22 17.19 16.65
CA PRO A 392 -4.75 16.37 17.77
C PRO A 392 -5.81 15.44 18.36
N LYS A 393 -7.10 15.76 18.17
CA LYS A 393 -8.24 14.95 18.65
C LYS A 393 -8.71 13.92 17.64
N GLU A 394 -8.19 13.98 16.42
CA GLU A 394 -8.63 13.13 15.33
C GLU A 394 -7.83 11.83 15.28
N LYS A 395 -8.39 10.84 14.58
CA LYS A 395 -7.77 9.53 14.42
C LYS A 395 -6.36 9.59 13.80
N TRP A 396 -6.00 10.63 13.04
CA TRP A 396 -4.67 10.78 12.43
C TRP A 396 -4.14 12.19 12.61
N PRO A 397 -3.48 12.49 13.74
CA PRO A 397 -3.12 13.86 14.10
C PRO A 397 -1.97 14.43 13.28
N PHE A 398 -1.12 13.56 12.70
CA PHE A 398 0.08 13.94 11.95
C PHE A 398 -0.04 13.70 10.45
N ASN A 399 0.65 14.53 9.67
CA ASN A 399 0.66 14.42 8.21
C ASN A 399 1.62 13.31 7.73
N SER A 400 1.04 12.13 7.44
CA SER A 400 1.78 10.96 6.94
C SER A 400 2.43 11.18 5.58
N PHE A 401 1.84 12.01 4.72
CA PHE A 401 2.39 12.30 3.39
C PHE A 401 3.60 13.24 3.49
N ALA A 402 3.57 14.21 4.39
CA ALA A 402 4.72 15.09 4.65
C ALA A 402 5.92 14.30 5.21
N MET A 403 5.69 13.40 6.18
CA MET A 403 6.77 12.55 6.75
C MET A 403 7.37 11.61 5.70
N ARG A 404 6.53 11.05 4.83
CA ARG A 404 6.99 10.27 3.67
C ARG A 404 7.83 11.12 2.72
N ALA A 405 7.31 12.28 2.31
CA ALA A 405 8.01 13.18 1.40
C ALA A 405 9.37 13.63 1.98
N LEU A 406 9.43 13.90 3.29
CA LEU A 406 10.68 14.16 4.00
C LEU A 406 11.65 12.98 3.90
N THR A 407 11.17 11.76 4.13
CA THR A 407 11.97 10.53 4.04
C THR A 407 12.53 10.33 2.64
N ASP A 408 11.67 10.38 1.62
CA ASP A 408 12.03 10.16 0.23
C ASP A 408 12.99 11.25 -0.28
N LEU A 409 12.75 12.51 0.10
CA LEU A 409 13.64 13.63 -0.17
C LEU A 409 15.02 13.41 0.46
N LEU A 410 15.08 12.99 1.73
CA LEU A 410 16.33 12.62 2.40
C LEU A 410 17.03 11.49 1.67
N VAL A 411 16.33 10.43 1.25
CA VAL A 411 16.92 9.27 0.53
C VAL A 411 17.53 9.68 -0.80
N GLN A 412 16.88 10.58 -1.55
CA GLN A 412 17.34 10.97 -2.88
C GLN A 412 18.39 12.09 -2.86
N ALA A 413 18.43 12.90 -1.80
CA ALA A 413 19.32 14.05 -1.69
C ALA A 413 20.82 13.67 -1.78
N PRO A 414 21.66 14.52 -2.40
CA PRO A 414 23.10 14.36 -2.35
C PRO A 414 23.61 14.46 -0.91
N ILE A 415 24.46 13.50 -0.51
CA ILE A 415 24.96 13.45 0.86
C ILE A 415 25.68 14.76 1.28
N PRO A 416 26.59 15.35 0.47
CA PRO A 416 27.33 16.56 0.86
C PRO A 416 26.42 17.75 1.24
N VAL A 417 25.28 17.88 0.57
CA VAL A 417 24.31 18.96 0.84
C VAL A 417 23.56 18.71 2.14
N THR A 418 23.18 17.47 2.40
CA THR A 418 22.39 17.12 3.59
C THR A 418 23.20 16.96 4.87
N LEU A 419 24.45 16.54 4.76
CA LEU A 419 25.27 16.11 5.91
C LEU A 419 25.33 17.15 7.04
N PRO A 420 25.49 18.46 6.78
CA PRO A 420 25.51 19.48 7.85
C PRO A 420 24.18 19.61 8.61
N LEU A 421 23.07 19.24 7.97
CA LEU A 421 21.70 19.39 8.51
C LEU A 421 21.29 18.18 9.36
N LEU A 422 21.88 17.01 9.09
CA LEU A 422 21.47 15.72 9.68
C LEU A 422 21.53 15.68 11.23
N PRO A 423 22.54 16.26 11.92
CA PRO A 423 22.57 16.22 13.38
C PRO A 423 21.40 16.95 14.04
N ALA A 424 21.06 18.14 13.54
CA ALA A 424 19.92 18.91 14.05
C ALA A 424 18.59 18.21 13.75
N LEU A 425 18.46 17.68 12.53
CA LEU A 425 17.29 16.93 12.12
C LEU A 425 17.07 15.67 12.98
N LEU A 426 18.13 14.92 13.27
CA LEU A 426 18.06 13.73 14.12
C LEU A 426 17.55 14.08 15.52
N ARG A 427 18.08 15.14 16.14
CA ARG A 427 17.63 15.59 17.47
C ARG A 427 16.16 16.00 17.45
N ASN A 428 15.72 16.72 16.42
CA ASN A 428 14.32 17.11 16.27
C ASN A 428 13.40 15.90 16.15
N LEU A 429 13.76 14.91 15.32
CA LEU A 429 12.98 13.68 15.19
C LEU A 429 13.02 12.83 16.47
N ALA A 430 14.14 12.78 17.19
CA ALA A 430 14.26 12.08 18.47
C ALA A 430 13.33 12.69 19.54
N LEU A 431 13.34 14.02 19.68
CA LEU A 431 12.42 14.73 20.58
C LEU A 431 10.95 14.48 20.21
N PHE A 432 10.67 14.39 18.92
CA PHE A 432 9.32 14.12 18.45
C PHE A 432 8.88 12.67 18.71
N VAL A 433 9.77 11.68 18.50
CA VAL A 433 9.52 10.29 18.91
C VAL A 433 9.29 10.20 20.41
N ARG A 434 10.06 10.92 21.22
CA ARG A 434 9.85 10.99 22.68
C ARG A 434 8.46 11.52 23.03
N LYS A 435 8.03 12.60 22.38
CA LYS A 435 6.68 13.15 22.56
C LYS A 435 5.59 12.12 22.26
N ILE A 436 5.72 11.34 21.18
CA ILE A 436 4.77 10.28 20.85
C ILE A 436 4.82 9.15 21.88
N ALA A 437 6.01 8.77 22.34
CA ALA A 437 6.20 7.72 23.34
C ALA A 437 5.63 8.09 24.73
N GLU A 438 5.58 9.38 25.05
CA GLU A 438 4.97 9.91 26.27
C GLU A 438 3.45 10.13 26.12
N ASN A 439 2.91 10.12 24.89
CA ASN A 439 1.49 10.33 24.57
C ASN A 439 1.00 9.25 23.58
N PRO A 440 0.85 7.98 24.01
CA PRO A 440 0.57 6.85 23.12
C PRO A 440 -0.70 7.00 22.27
N GLU A 441 -1.70 7.74 22.75
CA GLU A 441 -2.93 8.07 22.02
C GLU A 441 -2.68 8.86 20.72
N MET A 442 -1.54 9.53 20.58
CA MET A 442 -1.14 10.20 19.34
C MET A 442 -0.55 9.23 18.31
N CYS A 443 -0.14 8.02 18.72
CA CYS A 443 0.46 6.99 17.88
C CYS A 443 -0.62 6.19 17.13
N SER A 444 -1.23 6.80 16.11
CA SER A 444 -2.43 6.22 15.48
C SER A 444 -2.27 5.81 14.02
N SER A 445 -1.18 6.25 13.35
CA SER A 445 -0.89 5.90 11.95
C SER A 445 0.39 5.07 11.84
N SER A 446 0.24 3.75 11.64
CA SER A 446 1.36 2.84 11.34
C SER A 446 2.24 3.34 10.18
N TRP A 447 1.65 4.02 9.19
CA TRP A 447 2.38 4.61 8.07
C TRP A 447 3.26 5.79 8.50
N PHE A 448 2.73 6.68 9.34
CA PHE A 448 3.51 7.82 9.84
C PHE A 448 4.71 7.35 10.66
N THR A 449 4.47 6.47 11.63
CA THR A 449 5.51 5.89 12.49
C THR A 449 6.59 5.19 11.66
N HIS A 450 6.19 4.42 10.64
CA HIS A 450 7.12 3.80 9.72
C HIS A 450 8.04 4.82 9.04
N TYR A 451 7.50 5.84 8.38
CA TYR A 451 8.33 6.86 7.71
C TYR A 451 9.15 7.71 8.69
N LEU A 452 8.65 7.94 9.92
CA LEU A 452 9.41 8.60 10.98
C LEU A 452 10.70 7.84 11.31
N PHE A 453 10.59 6.53 11.55
CA PHE A 453 11.77 5.71 11.84
C PHE A 453 12.62 5.43 10.61
N GLU A 454 12.06 5.35 9.40
CA GLU A 454 12.84 5.29 8.16
C GLU A 454 13.66 6.56 7.96
N SER A 455 13.12 7.74 8.25
CA SER A 455 13.89 8.99 8.24
C SER A 455 15.05 8.95 9.23
N ILE A 456 14.83 8.46 10.45
CA ILE A 456 15.90 8.26 11.44
C ILE A 456 16.94 7.27 10.90
N ALA A 457 16.53 6.12 10.36
CA ALA A 457 17.42 5.11 9.81
C ALA A 457 18.28 5.66 8.66
N VAL A 458 17.68 6.45 7.76
CA VAL A 458 18.37 7.09 6.64
C VAL A 458 19.40 8.11 7.14
N ILE A 459 19.04 8.92 8.13
CA ILE A 459 19.97 9.87 8.77
C ILE A 459 21.15 9.12 9.40
N VAL A 460 20.88 8.07 10.19
CA VAL A 460 21.90 7.26 10.85
C VAL A 460 22.85 6.64 9.83
N ARG A 461 22.32 5.93 8.82
CA ARG A 461 23.13 5.31 7.76
C ARG A 461 24.00 6.32 7.02
N ARG A 462 23.46 7.49 6.68
CA ARG A 462 24.18 8.54 5.95
C ARG A 462 25.31 9.12 6.76
N ARG A 463 25.09 9.43 8.04
CA ARG A 463 26.14 9.96 8.92
C ARG A 463 27.29 8.98 9.10
N ILE A 464 26.98 7.70 9.30
CA ILE A 464 27.97 6.63 9.45
C ILE A 464 28.76 6.41 8.14
N SER A 465 28.05 6.31 7.00
CA SER A 465 28.67 5.98 5.70
C SER A 465 29.59 7.07 5.13
N GLN A 466 29.54 8.31 5.63
CA GLN A 466 30.45 9.38 5.19
C GLN A 466 31.83 9.27 5.82
N GLU A 467 31.88 8.84 7.08
CA GLU A 467 33.11 8.79 7.86
C GLU A 467 33.98 7.59 7.45
N GLY A 468 33.35 6.55 6.89
CA GLY A 468 34.03 5.39 6.29
C GLY A 468 34.45 5.55 4.82
N ARG A 469 34.44 6.77 4.26
CA ARG A 469 34.85 7.03 2.85
C ARG A 469 36.13 7.85 2.72
N ASP A 470 36.67 8.36 3.81
CA ASP A 470 37.84 9.22 3.79
C ASP A 470 39.11 8.37 3.97
N THR A 471 39.56 7.77 2.85
CA THR A 471 40.65 6.78 2.73
C THR A 471 42.05 7.31 3.06
N ALA A 472 42.18 8.53 3.59
CA ALA A 472 43.44 9.22 3.77
C ALA A 472 44.05 9.13 5.18
N VAL A 473 43.39 8.52 6.18
CA VAL A 473 43.86 8.57 7.57
C VAL A 473 43.66 7.25 8.32
N THR A 474 44.69 6.83 9.05
CA THR A 474 44.82 5.62 9.92
C THR A 474 43.82 5.51 11.08
N ASP A 475 42.76 6.34 11.13
CA ASP A 475 41.85 6.50 12.26
C ASP A 475 40.35 6.50 11.86
N GLU A 476 40.01 5.74 10.81
CA GLU A 476 38.62 5.57 10.35
C GLU A 476 37.72 4.98 11.44
N ALA A 477 38.22 3.96 12.15
CA ALA A 477 37.46 3.27 13.20
C ALA A 477 37.10 4.21 14.36
N ALA A 478 38.01 5.05 14.86
CA ALA A 478 37.69 5.97 15.95
C ALA A 478 36.70 7.06 15.51
N ARG A 479 36.77 7.53 14.25
CA ARG A 479 35.82 8.50 13.70
C ARG A 479 34.40 7.92 13.62
N VAL A 480 34.25 6.71 13.05
CA VAL A 480 32.96 6.01 12.99
C VAL A 480 32.42 5.78 14.40
N LEU A 481 33.26 5.31 15.34
CA LEU A 481 32.87 5.12 16.74
C LEU A 481 32.39 6.43 17.39
N GLY A 482 33.10 7.54 17.17
CA GLY A 482 32.70 8.86 17.68
C GLY A 482 31.37 9.35 17.10
N VAL A 483 31.06 9.02 15.85
CA VAL A 483 29.78 9.37 15.20
C VAL A 483 28.65 8.51 15.76
N VAL A 484 28.87 7.20 15.90
CA VAL A 484 27.91 6.28 16.53
C VAL A 484 27.60 6.74 17.95
N GLY A 485 28.63 7.03 18.77
CA GLY A 485 28.44 7.51 20.13
C GLY A 485 27.61 8.81 20.22
N ARG A 486 27.79 9.75 19.28
CA ARG A 486 26.96 10.96 19.21
C ARG A 486 25.51 10.67 18.83
N ILE A 487 25.29 9.72 17.91
CA ILE A 487 23.94 9.29 17.52
C ILE A 487 23.25 8.59 18.69
N GLU A 488 23.97 7.74 19.43
CA GLU A 488 23.47 7.06 20.62
C GLU A 488 23.10 8.04 21.72
N ALA A 489 23.93 9.07 21.96
CA ALA A 489 23.62 10.13 22.91
C ALA A 489 22.29 10.86 22.58
N ASP A 490 21.99 11.05 21.28
CA ASP A 490 20.74 11.69 20.82
C ASP A 490 19.52 10.74 20.94
N LEU A 491 19.70 9.41 20.73
CA LEU A 491 18.58 8.45 20.59
C LEU A 491 18.31 7.58 21.82
N PHE A 492 19.32 7.18 22.59
CA PHE A 492 19.16 6.25 23.70
C PHE A 492 18.23 6.76 24.82
N PRO A 493 18.25 8.05 25.20
CA PRO A 493 17.29 8.56 26.16
C PRO A 493 15.83 8.32 25.72
N VAL A 494 15.56 8.42 24.41
CA VAL A 494 14.23 8.19 23.83
C VAL A 494 13.90 6.69 23.78
N PHE A 495 14.87 5.85 23.43
CA PHE A 495 14.69 4.40 23.44
C PHE A 495 14.38 3.87 24.83
N GLN A 496 15.04 4.41 25.87
CA GLN A 496 14.76 4.05 27.25
C GLN A 496 13.31 4.33 27.64
N VAL A 497 12.79 5.52 27.29
CA VAL A 497 11.38 5.86 27.53
C VAL A 497 10.44 4.88 26.81
N ILE A 498 10.70 4.58 25.54
CA ILE A 498 9.89 3.62 24.76
C ILE A 498 9.86 2.23 25.39
N LEU A 499 11.03 1.72 25.78
CA LEU A 499 11.18 0.38 26.34
C LEU A 499 10.61 0.29 27.77
N GLN A 500 10.77 1.33 28.59
CA GLN A 500 10.21 1.38 29.94
C GLN A 500 8.68 1.46 29.92
N ASN A 501 8.12 2.26 29.01
CA ASN A 501 6.68 2.38 28.83
C ASN A 501 6.05 1.20 28.08
N GLN A 502 6.85 0.25 27.58
CA GLN A 502 6.39 -0.90 26.79
C GLN A 502 5.52 -0.46 25.60
N ASN A 503 5.96 0.58 24.88
CA ASN A 503 5.24 1.11 23.72
C ASN A 503 5.32 0.15 22.53
N GLU A 504 4.35 -0.76 22.46
CA GLU A 504 4.23 -1.87 21.52
C GLU A 504 4.46 -1.50 20.05
N ASP A 505 3.95 -0.34 19.60
CA ASP A 505 4.04 0.12 18.22
C ASP A 505 5.44 0.68 17.84
N LEU A 506 6.23 1.10 18.82
CA LEU A 506 7.53 1.76 18.62
C LEU A 506 8.72 0.83 18.86
N MET A 507 8.56 -0.13 19.78
CA MET A 507 9.61 -1.10 20.13
C MET A 507 10.24 -1.82 18.93
N PRO A 508 9.48 -2.30 17.91
CA PRO A 508 10.08 -2.98 16.76
C PRO A 508 11.09 -2.12 16.00
N TYR A 509 10.85 -0.81 15.94
CA TYR A 509 11.74 0.13 15.25
C TYR A 509 12.96 0.46 16.09
N VAL A 510 12.80 0.61 17.41
CA VAL A 510 13.92 0.81 18.34
C VAL A 510 14.93 -0.32 18.20
N PHE A 511 14.47 -1.58 18.21
CA PHE A 511 15.38 -2.73 18.05
C PHE A 511 16.10 -2.74 16.70
N GLN A 512 15.44 -2.30 15.62
CA GLN A 512 16.07 -2.21 14.29
C GLN A 512 17.13 -1.10 14.21
N ILE A 513 16.90 0.05 14.84
CA ILE A 513 17.88 1.14 14.88
C ILE A 513 19.07 0.78 15.79
N MET A 514 18.80 0.15 16.95
CA MET A 514 19.86 -0.38 17.81
C MET A 514 20.73 -1.40 17.08
N ALA A 515 20.11 -2.33 16.32
CA ALA A 515 20.85 -3.29 15.53
C ALA A 515 21.74 -2.60 14.49
N LEU A 516 21.20 -1.61 13.79
CA LEU A 516 21.95 -0.81 12.81
C LEU A 516 23.16 -0.09 13.43
N LEU A 517 23.01 0.48 14.63
CA LEU A 517 24.09 1.17 15.33
C LEU A 517 25.17 0.19 15.81
N LEU A 518 24.78 -0.94 16.36
CA LEU A 518 25.68 -1.99 16.81
C LEU A 518 26.46 -2.63 15.65
N GLU A 519 25.79 -2.90 14.53
CA GLU A 519 26.41 -3.39 13.28
C GLU A 519 27.47 -2.41 12.75
N ALA A 520 27.26 -1.10 12.94
CA ALA A 520 28.10 -0.05 12.38
C ALA A 520 29.25 0.41 13.30
N ALA A 521 29.08 0.32 14.62
CA ALA A 521 30.17 0.60 15.56
C ALA A 521 31.36 -0.33 15.25
N PRO A 522 32.61 0.16 15.19
CA PRO A 522 33.79 -0.69 15.10
C PRO A 522 34.23 -1.15 16.50
N GLY A 523 35.05 -2.20 16.57
CA GLY A 523 35.59 -2.71 17.84
C GLY A 523 34.61 -3.54 18.66
N GLU A 524 34.71 -3.46 19.98
CA GLU A 524 33.96 -4.26 20.96
C GLU A 524 32.53 -3.77 21.21
N ILE A 525 31.69 -4.60 21.83
CA ILE A 525 30.35 -4.23 22.31
C ILE A 525 30.50 -3.23 23.45
N SER A 526 29.81 -2.09 23.37
CA SER A 526 29.86 -1.09 24.44
C SER A 526 29.15 -1.56 25.72
N ALA A 527 29.55 -1.01 26.87
CA ALA A 527 28.95 -1.35 28.17
C ALA A 527 27.43 -1.16 28.19
N THR A 528 26.91 -0.16 27.47
CA THR A 528 25.47 0.10 27.39
C THR A 528 24.72 -1.02 26.68
N TYR A 529 25.24 -1.55 25.57
CA TYR A 529 24.62 -2.71 24.91
C TYR A 529 24.78 -3.99 25.74
N LEU A 530 25.94 -4.22 26.37
CA LEU A 530 26.13 -5.37 27.26
C LEU A 530 25.09 -5.37 28.41
N ALA A 531 24.80 -4.22 29.01
CA ALA A 531 23.77 -4.08 30.03
C ALA A 531 22.35 -4.35 29.51
N LEU A 532 22.08 -4.12 28.22
CA LEU A 532 20.78 -4.34 27.59
C LEU A 532 20.59 -5.79 27.09
N PHE A 533 21.66 -6.58 27.00
CA PHE A 533 21.60 -7.92 26.43
C PHE A 533 20.67 -8.88 27.19
N GLU A 534 20.80 -8.98 28.52
CA GLU A 534 19.93 -9.87 29.31
C GLU A 534 18.45 -9.44 29.29
N PRO A 535 18.11 -8.14 29.49
CA PRO A 535 16.74 -7.66 29.34
C PRO A 535 16.10 -7.99 27.98
N ILE A 536 16.87 -7.97 26.88
CA ILE A 536 16.37 -8.29 25.52
C ILE A 536 15.92 -9.75 25.41
N LEU A 537 16.58 -10.67 26.14
CA LEU A 537 16.25 -12.10 26.16
C LEU A 537 15.01 -12.42 27.01
N ALA A 538 14.44 -11.45 27.73
CA ALA A 538 13.24 -11.66 28.55
C ALA A 538 12.06 -12.17 27.70
N PRO A 539 11.33 -13.22 28.12
CA PRO A 539 10.26 -13.84 27.33
C PRO A 539 9.16 -12.87 26.85
N CYS A 540 8.84 -11.85 27.63
CA CYS A 540 7.81 -10.85 27.29
C CYS A 540 8.09 -10.16 25.94
N ASN A 541 9.35 -9.87 25.61
CA ASN A 541 9.74 -9.21 24.36
C ASN A 541 9.44 -10.06 23.12
N TRP A 542 9.43 -11.38 23.27
CA TRP A 542 9.31 -12.36 22.18
C TRP A 542 7.89 -12.87 21.96
N GLN A 543 6.96 -12.58 22.88
CA GLN A 543 5.53 -12.87 22.72
C GLN A 543 4.89 -11.99 21.64
N MET A 544 5.43 -10.78 21.45
CA MET A 544 4.95 -9.80 20.49
C MET A 544 5.50 -10.06 19.09
N ALA A 545 4.66 -10.55 18.18
CA ALA A 545 5.08 -10.89 16.82
C ALA A 545 5.72 -9.72 16.03
N GLY A 546 5.37 -8.47 16.35
CA GLY A 546 5.97 -7.28 15.75
C GLY A 546 7.43 -7.06 16.12
N ASN A 547 7.82 -7.38 17.37
CA ASN A 547 9.18 -7.18 17.86
C ASN A 547 10.18 -8.19 17.27
N VAL A 548 9.71 -9.40 16.94
CA VAL A 548 10.55 -10.55 16.57
C VAL A 548 11.56 -10.20 15.48
N ALA A 549 11.16 -9.53 14.40
CA ALA A 549 12.09 -9.22 13.31
C ALA A 549 13.23 -8.28 13.73
N GLY A 550 12.92 -7.25 14.53
CA GLY A 550 13.90 -6.32 15.05
C GLY A 550 14.82 -6.96 16.08
N LEU A 551 14.26 -7.75 16.99
CA LEU A 551 15.02 -8.48 18.02
C LEU A 551 15.95 -9.53 17.41
N VAL A 552 15.50 -10.28 16.40
CA VAL A 552 16.37 -11.26 15.71
C VAL A 552 17.55 -10.56 15.06
N ARG A 553 17.33 -9.43 14.37
CA ARG A 553 18.42 -8.65 13.77
C ARG A 553 19.38 -8.14 14.84
N LEU A 554 18.86 -7.63 15.97
CA LEU A 554 19.68 -7.13 17.07
C LEU A 554 20.53 -8.23 17.70
N LEU A 555 19.97 -9.41 17.98
CA LEU A 555 20.74 -10.55 18.49
C LEU A 555 21.80 -11.02 17.50
N GLN A 556 21.49 -11.05 16.19
CA GLN A 556 22.50 -11.36 15.17
C GLN A 556 23.64 -10.34 15.17
N ALA A 557 23.33 -9.04 15.36
CA ALA A 557 24.34 -8.00 15.49
C ALA A 557 25.24 -8.23 16.72
N TYR A 558 24.67 -8.57 17.88
CA TYR A 558 25.45 -8.95 19.08
C TYR A 558 26.39 -10.12 18.80
N LEU A 559 25.87 -11.18 18.18
CA LEU A 559 26.63 -12.39 17.86
C LEU A 559 27.80 -12.09 16.89
N GLN A 560 27.58 -11.26 15.88
CA GLN A 560 28.64 -10.87 14.95
C GLN A 560 29.71 -9.96 15.57
N LYS A 561 29.36 -9.25 16.66
CA LYS A 561 30.21 -8.22 17.26
C LYS A 561 31.23 -8.75 18.26
N GLY A 562 30.82 -9.62 19.18
CA GLY A 562 31.67 -9.97 20.33
C GLY A 562 31.15 -11.14 21.17
N THR A 563 31.19 -12.35 20.62
CA THR A 563 30.78 -13.58 21.33
C THR A 563 31.56 -13.83 22.63
N SER A 564 32.84 -13.48 22.68
CA SER A 564 33.68 -13.60 23.90
C SER A 564 33.19 -12.69 25.03
N GLN A 565 32.81 -11.44 24.71
CA GLN A 565 32.25 -10.51 25.68
C GLN A 565 30.87 -10.96 26.16
N LEU A 566 30.04 -11.50 25.26
CA LEU A 566 28.75 -12.09 25.62
C LEU A 566 28.93 -13.30 26.56
N LEU A 567 29.91 -14.17 26.28
CA LEU A 567 30.22 -15.31 27.13
C LEU A 567 30.67 -14.88 28.54
N THR A 568 31.44 -13.78 28.61
CA THR A 568 31.90 -13.21 29.88
C THR A 568 30.74 -12.58 30.66
N ALA A 569 29.82 -11.90 29.97
CA ALA A 569 28.67 -11.25 30.57
C ALA A 569 27.58 -12.26 31.00
N ASN A 570 27.35 -13.31 30.21
CA ASN A 570 26.42 -14.38 30.51
C ASN A 570 26.93 -15.71 29.95
N ALA A 571 27.46 -16.57 30.84
CA ALA A 571 28.00 -17.88 30.46
C ALA A 571 26.96 -18.81 29.78
N ARG A 572 25.65 -18.56 29.97
CA ARG A 572 24.55 -19.36 29.43
C ARG A 572 23.83 -18.70 28.26
N PHE A 573 24.41 -17.69 27.62
CA PHE A 573 23.72 -16.94 26.57
C PHE A 573 23.34 -17.83 25.36
N VAL A 574 24.14 -18.86 25.07
CA VAL A 574 23.90 -19.79 23.96
C VAL A 574 22.60 -20.56 24.22
N GLU A 575 22.44 -21.13 25.42
CA GLU A 575 21.23 -21.83 25.82
C GLU A 575 20.02 -20.90 25.79
N ARG A 576 20.17 -19.66 26.26
CA ARG A 576 19.08 -18.67 26.27
C ARG A 576 18.62 -18.31 24.86
N ILE A 577 19.53 -18.15 23.91
CA ILE A 577 19.16 -17.90 22.50
C ILE A 577 18.49 -19.13 21.88
N ILE A 578 18.92 -20.34 22.24
CA ILE A 578 18.27 -21.58 21.79
C ILE A 578 16.85 -21.70 22.37
N GLU A 579 16.65 -21.38 23.66
CA GLU A 579 15.32 -21.33 24.30
C GLU A 579 14.39 -20.35 23.59
N VAL A 580 14.87 -19.14 23.28
CA VAL A 580 14.12 -18.14 22.49
C VAL A 580 13.78 -18.69 21.10
N ALA A 581 14.75 -19.30 20.41
CA ALA A 581 14.54 -19.87 19.09
C ALA A 581 13.49 -20.99 19.10
N ASP A 582 13.54 -21.91 20.08
CA ASP A 582 12.54 -22.97 20.26
C ASP A 582 11.14 -22.37 20.48
N GLY A 583 11.04 -21.37 21.36
CA GLY A 583 9.81 -20.60 21.58
C GLY A 583 9.24 -20.02 20.28
N LEU A 584 10.07 -19.41 19.43
CA LEU A 584 9.64 -18.86 18.14
C LEU A 584 9.21 -19.94 17.14
N MET A 585 9.82 -21.13 17.20
CA MET A 585 9.51 -22.25 16.30
C MET A 585 8.20 -22.96 16.61
N THR A 586 7.58 -22.68 17.76
CA THR A 586 6.23 -23.16 18.11
C THR A 586 5.15 -22.60 17.17
N SER A 587 5.33 -21.39 16.64
CA SER A 587 4.37 -20.73 15.74
C SER A 587 4.86 -20.70 14.30
N ARG A 588 3.95 -21.04 13.37
CA ARG A 588 4.21 -21.00 11.91
C ARG A 588 4.59 -19.61 11.39
N ARG A 589 4.25 -18.53 12.11
CA ARG A 589 4.54 -17.15 11.69
C ARG A 589 5.96 -16.73 12.04
N THR A 590 6.48 -17.16 13.19
CA THR A 590 7.75 -16.72 13.77
C THR A 590 8.89 -17.72 13.62
N GLU A 591 8.58 -18.97 13.29
CA GLU A 591 9.55 -20.03 13.04
C GLU A 591 10.69 -19.64 12.08
N PRO A 592 10.46 -18.98 10.93
CA PRO A 592 11.55 -18.52 10.07
C PRO A 592 12.58 -17.66 10.81
N SER A 593 12.13 -16.89 11.80
CA SER A 593 12.97 -16.04 12.64
C SER A 593 13.74 -16.85 13.69
N GLY A 594 13.13 -17.87 14.29
CA GLY A 594 13.82 -18.80 15.19
C GLY A 594 14.95 -19.54 14.48
N MET A 595 14.72 -20.02 13.26
CA MET A 595 15.76 -20.70 12.47
C MET A 595 16.92 -19.76 12.08
N LYS A 596 16.62 -18.48 11.82
CA LYS A 596 17.64 -17.44 11.56
C LYS A 596 18.52 -17.18 12.78
N LEU A 597 17.96 -17.19 14.00
CA LEU A 597 18.74 -17.07 15.23
C LEU A 597 19.70 -18.26 15.40
N LEU A 598 19.21 -19.49 15.19
CA LEU A 598 20.05 -20.69 15.26
C LEU A 598 21.18 -20.64 14.22
N THR A 599 20.86 -20.21 13.00
CA THR A 599 21.87 -20.00 11.95
C THR A 599 22.91 -18.97 12.39
N GLY A 600 22.49 -17.85 13.00
CA GLY A 600 23.39 -16.83 13.55
C GLY A 600 24.35 -17.37 14.62
N LEU A 601 23.91 -18.30 15.48
CA LEU A 601 24.80 -18.96 16.44
C LEU A 601 25.89 -19.79 15.73
N ILE A 602 25.51 -20.55 14.70
CA ILE A 602 26.44 -21.39 13.93
C ILE A 602 27.46 -20.53 13.16
N GLU A 603 27.01 -19.37 12.66
CA GLU A 603 27.85 -18.39 11.97
C GLU A 603 28.80 -17.65 12.90
N ALA A 604 28.42 -17.39 14.14
CA ALA A 604 29.20 -16.53 15.05
C ALA A 604 30.12 -17.31 16.00
N LEU A 605 29.74 -18.51 16.43
CA LEU A 605 30.47 -19.24 17.47
C LEU A 605 31.61 -20.09 16.90
N ASP A 606 32.66 -20.22 17.70
CA ASP A 606 33.75 -21.17 17.45
C ASP A 606 33.24 -22.62 17.58
N PRO A 607 33.79 -23.57 16.80
CA PRO A 607 33.34 -24.96 16.82
C PRO A 607 33.37 -25.60 18.21
N ALA A 608 34.35 -25.25 19.05
CA ALA A 608 34.50 -25.80 20.39
C ALA A 608 33.34 -25.41 21.33
N LEU A 609 32.89 -24.15 21.26
CA LEU A 609 31.76 -23.66 22.06
C LEU A 609 30.42 -24.11 21.49
N LEU A 610 30.33 -24.27 20.17
CA LEU A 610 29.11 -24.67 19.48
C LEU A 610 28.80 -26.18 19.63
N ARG A 611 29.85 -27.03 19.62
CA ARG A 611 29.73 -28.50 19.58
C ARG A 611 28.75 -29.09 20.62
N PRO A 612 28.75 -28.70 21.91
CA PRO A 612 27.83 -29.26 22.90
C PRO A 612 26.35 -28.98 22.61
N HIS A 613 26.05 -27.89 21.90
CA HIS A 613 24.69 -27.44 21.63
C HIS A 613 24.14 -27.90 20.28
N MET A 614 25.01 -28.35 19.36
CA MET A 614 24.60 -28.77 18.01
C MET A 614 23.52 -29.85 17.97
N PRO A 615 23.55 -30.91 18.82
CA PRO A 615 22.49 -31.91 18.81
C PRO A 615 21.10 -31.31 19.10
N GLN A 616 21.03 -30.36 20.03
CA GLN A 616 19.78 -29.65 20.33
C GLN A 616 19.35 -28.76 19.15
N ILE A 617 20.27 -27.99 18.57
CA ILE A 617 20.01 -27.12 17.41
C ILE A 617 19.46 -27.94 16.23
N LEU A 618 20.10 -29.07 15.90
CA LEU A 618 19.67 -29.94 14.81
C LEU A 618 18.35 -30.63 15.12
N ARG A 619 18.12 -31.11 16.35
CA ARG A 619 16.82 -31.67 16.75
C ARG A 619 15.69 -30.69 16.51
N LEU A 620 15.88 -29.43 16.91
CA LEU A 620 14.87 -28.38 16.71
C LEU A 620 14.65 -28.08 15.23
N ALA A 621 15.72 -27.94 14.45
CA ALA A 621 15.65 -27.66 13.02
C ALA A 621 14.99 -28.81 12.22
N LEU A 622 15.35 -30.06 12.54
CA LEU A 622 14.92 -31.26 11.82
C LEU A 622 13.51 -31.75 12.21
N ARG A 623 12.95 -31.32 13.35
CA ARG A 623 11.54 -31.56 13.72
C ARG A 623 10.57 -31.24 12.56
N ARG A 624 10.94 -30.25 11.73
CA ARG A 624 10.18 -29.80 10.55
C ARG A 624 10.28 -30.72 9.35
N LEU A 625 11.43 -31.34 9.14
CA LEU A 625 11.64 -32.26 8.01
C LEU A 625 10.70 -33.47 8.11
N LYS A 626 10.36 -33.87 9.36
CA LYS A 626 9.40 -34.93 9.67
C LYS A 626 7.93 -34.57 9.43
N SER A 627 7.58 -33.29 9.19
CA SER A 627 6.18 -32.83 9.00
C SER A 627 5.70 -32.67 7.54
N GLY A 628 6.52 -33.04 6.55
CA GLY A 628 6.10 -33.17 5.13
C GLY A 628 6.50 -32.02 4.18
N TRP A 629 6.49 -32.32 2.87
CA TRP A 629 7.04 -31.49 1.77
C TRP A 629 5.95 -31.05 0.75
N GLU A 630 5.11 -30.07 1.06
CA GLU A 630 4.11 -29.54 0.11
C GLU A 630 4.51 -28.18 -0.52
N ARG A 631 4.07 -27.91 -1.76
CA ARG A 631 4.56 -26.79 -2.61
C ARG A 631 4.46 -25.36 -2.01
N PRO A 632 3.51 -24.99 -1.12
CA PRO A 632 3.54 -23.67 -0.47
C PRO A 632 4.71 -23.47 0.52
N LEU A 633 5.42 -24.53 0.89
CA LEU A 633 6.45 -24.51 1.94
C LEU A 633 7.85 -24.08 1.48
N VAL A 634 8.12 -23.88 0.19
CA VAL A 634 9.47 -23.53 -0.30
C VAL A 634 10.03 -22.26 0.36
N ARG A 635 9.20 -21.22 0.55
CA ARG A 635 9.63 -19.99 1.26
C ARG A 635 9.87 -20.22 2.76
N ARG A 636 9.19 -21.20 3.36
CA ARG A 636 9.31 -21.55 4.78
C ARG A 636 10.50 -22.45 5.08
N PHE A 637 10.94 -23.24 4.10
CA PHE A 637 12.14 -24.08 4.22
C PHE A 637 13.44 -23.33 3.96
N ALA A 638 13.41 -22.14 3.33
CA ALA A 638 14.62 -21.37 3.06
C ALA A 638 15.51 -21.09 4.31
N PRO A 639 14.96 -20.78 5.50
CA PRO A 639 15.78 -20.66 6.71
C PRO A 639 16.37 -21.98 7.22
N LEU A 640 15.66 -23.10 7.05
CA LEU A 640 16.21 -24.43 7.35
C LEU A 640 17.36 -24.74 6.38
N MET A 641 17.21 -24.33 5.12
CA MET A 641 18.27 -24.43 4.12
C MET A 641 19.51 -23.67 4.54
N ASP A 642 19.34 -22.40 4.89
CA ASP A 642 20.41 -21.53 5.35
C ASP A 642 21.15 -22.22 6.52
N LEU A 643 20.43 -22.76 7.50
CA LEU A 643 21.01 -23.47 8.65
C LEU A 643 21.85 -24.68 8.25
N LEU A 644 21.30 -25.63 7.50
CA LEU A 644 22.02 -26.87 7.16
C LEU A 644 23.21 -26.59 6.24
N CYS A 645 23.04 -25.73 5.24
CA CYS A 645 24.10 -25.36 4.31
C CYS A 645 25.23 -24.59 5.00
N VAL A 646 24.92 -23.66 5.91
CA VAL A 646 25.93 -22.94 6.69
C VAL A 646 26.66 -23.90 7.63
N THR A 647 25.96 -24.84 8.25
CA THR A 647 26.58 -25.84 9.15
C THR A 647 27.62 -26.67 8.40
N VAL A 648 27.22 -27.31 7.30
CA VAL A 648 28.12 -28.16 6.49
C VAL A 648 29.19 -27.31 5.81
N GLY A 649 28.80 -26.18 5.22
CA GLY A 649 29.71 -25.30 4.48
C GLY A 649 30.82 -24.70 5.35
N LYS A 650 30.51 -24.28 6.58
CA LYS A 650 31.48 -23.68 7.51
C LYS A 650 32.25 -24.72 8.31
N HIS A 651 31.56 -25.65 8.96
CA HIS A 651 32.15 -26.56 9.95
C HIS A 651 32.47 -27.96 9.39
N GLY A 652 31.96 -28.30 8.20
CA GLY A 652 32.16 -29.59 7.56
C GLY A 652 31.05 -30.59 7.85
N LEU A 653 31.01 -31.65 7.04
CA LEU A 653 30.07 -32.75 7.15
C LEU A 653 30.34 -33.57 8.41
N GLY A 654 31.60 -33.82 8.77
CA GLY A 654 31.94 -34.56 9.99
C GLY A 654 31.32 -33.94 11.25
N PHE A 655 31.46 -32.62 11.40
CA PHE A 655 30.85 -31.87 12.49
C PHE A 655 29.32 -31.93 12.49
N PHE A 656 28.71 -31.89 11.30
CA PHE A 656 27.27 -32.04 11.15
C PHE A 656 26.79 -33.45 11.56
N VAL A 657 27.49 -34.50 11.12
CA VAL A 657 27.15 -35.90 11.40
C VAL A 657 27.34 -36.26 12.86
N GLU A 658 28.41 -35.78 13.51
CA GLU A 658 28.63 -35.95 14.95
C GLU A 658 27.44 -35.46 15.80
N ALA A 659 26.72 -34.45 15.31
CA ALA A 659 25.59 -33.85 16.01
C ALA A 659 24.22 -34.49 15.67
N LEU A 660 24.15 -35.39 14.69
CA LEU A 660 22.89 -36.08 14.35
C LEU A 660 22.57 -37.17 15.38
N GLU A 661 21.28 -37.35 15.66
CA GLU A 661 20.80 -38.38 16.61
C GLU A 661 20.98 -39.80 16.08
N SER A 662 20.86 -39.97 14.76
CA SER A 662 21.10 -41.25 14.10
C SER A 662 21.83 -41.08 12.75
N PRO A 663 22.70 -42.03 12.36
CA PRO A 663 23.35 -42.02 11.04
C PRO A 663 22.34 -42.08 9.87
N GLY A 664 21.17 -42.69 10.09
CA GLY A 664 20.09 -42.78 9.11
C GLY A 664 19.45 -41.43 8.75
N ASP A 665 19.55 -40.43 9.64
CA ASP A 665 19.03 -39.09 9.39
C ASP A 665 19.78 -38.39 8.25
N LEU A 666 21.09 -38.63 8.10
CA LEU A 666 21.90 -38.02 7.05
C LEU A 666 21.37 -38.37 5.65
N ARG A 667 21.14 -39.66 5.38
CA ARG A 667 20.65 -40.14 4.07
C ARG A 667 19.23 -39.64 3.79
N ALA A 668 18.38 -39.57 4.81
CA ALA A 668 17.03 -39.02 4.68
C ALA A 668 17.07 -37.52 4.31
N ILE A 669 17.95 -36.75 4.97
CA ILE A 669 18.17 -35.33 4.67
C ILE A 669 18.74 -35.17 3.26
N GLN A 670 19.76 -35.93 2.87
CA GLN A 670 20.34 -35.86 1.53
C GLN A 670 19.32 -36.14 0.42
N ARG A 671 18.47 -37.17 0.59
CA ARG A 671 17.39 -37.51 -0.34
C ARG A 671 16.32 -36.43 -0.44
N GLY A 672 15.81 -35.94 0.70
CA GLY A 672 14.69 -35.01 0.72
C GLY A 672 15.07 -33.55 0.49
N PHE A 673 16.24 -33.13 0.97
CA PHE A 673 16.68 -31.74 0.97
C PHE A 673 17.66 -31.45 -0.17
N TRP A 674 18.81 -32.14 -0.22
CA TRP A 674 19.88 -31.79 -1.17
C TRP A 674 19.51 -32.15 -2.60
N ALA A 675 18.90 -33.31 -2.81
CA ALA A 675 18.46 -33.74 -4.14
C ALA A 675 17.22 -32.97 -4.64
N ASP A 676 16.21 -32.75 -3.80
CA ASP A 676 14.91 -32.24 -4.27
C ASP A 676 14.71 -30.73 -4.11
N PHE A 677 15.48 -30.07 -3.25
CA PHE A 677 15.23 -28.68 -2.88
C PHE A 677 16.30 -27.69 -3.35
N LEU A 678 17.55 -28.13 -3.51
CA LEU A 678 18.65 -27.26 -3.98
C LEU A 678 18.32 -26.49 -5.29
N PRO A 679 17.71 -27.10 -6.33
CA PRO A 679 17.38 -26.41 -7.58
C PRO A 679 16.24 -25.38 -7.45
N LYS A 680 15.47 -25.45 -6.35
CA LYS A 680 14.32 -24.57 -6.11
C LYS A 680 14.71 -23.23 -5.47
N ILE A 681 16.01 -23.00 -5.23
CA ILE A 681 16.51 -21.79 -4.57
C ILE A 681 16.69 -20.66 -5.57
N VAL A 682 15.93 -19.57 -5.40
CA VAL A 682 15.99 -18.41 -6.31
C VAL A 682 17.09 -17.42 -5.91
N ALA A 683 17.31 -17.21 -4.61
CA ALA A 683 18.21 -16.16 -4.10
C ALA A 683 19.70 -16.52 -4.33
N ALA A 684 20.46 -15.62 -4.94
CA ALA A 684 21.85 -15.85 -5.35
C ALA A 684 22.81 -16.18 -4.19
N SER A 685 22.69 -15.46 -3.06
CA SER A 685 23.53 -15.72 -1.87
C SER A 685 23.28 -17.11 -1.28
N ARG A 686 22.01 -17.53 -1.23
CA ARG A 686 21.60 -18.86 -0.76
C ARG A 686 22.03 -19.98 -1.69
N ARG A 687 21.94 -19.75 -3.01
CA ARG A 687 22.47 -20.69 -4.01
C ARG A 687 23.95 -20.92 -3.80
N LYS A 688 24.74 -19.86 -3.62
CA LYS A 688 26.18 -19.97 -3.32
C LYS A 688 26.43 -20.82 -2.06
N ALA A 689 25.72 -20.56 -0.97
CA ALA A 689 25.85 -21.35 0.26
C ALA A 689 25.49 -22.83 0.04
N GLY A 690 24.40 -23.10 -0.67
CA GLY A 690 23.97 -24.45 -1.03
C GLY A 690 24.98 -25.20 -1.90
N VAL A 691 25.54 -24.54 -2.92
CA VAL A 691 26.58 -25.12 -3.78
C VAL A 691 27.82 -25.47 -2.97
N ILE A 692 28.34 -24.54 -2.15
CA ILE A 692 29.52 -24.78 -1.31
C ILE A 692 29.29 -25.95 -0.35
N ALA A 693 28.14 -25.98 0.32
CA ALA A 693 27.79 -27.05 1.23
C ALA A 693 27.69 -28.42 0.51
N THR A 694 27.12 -28.42 -0.70
CA THR A 694 26.96 -29.64 -1.51
C THR A 694 28.31 -30.16 -1.98
N VAL A 695 29.19 -29.30 -2.50
CA VAL A 695 30.55 -29.69 -2.92
C VAL A 695 31.32 -30.25 -1.74
N ARG A 696 31.25 -29.59 -0.58
CA ARG A 696 31.93 -30.05 0.63
C ARG A 696 31.39 -31.40 1.12
N MET A 697 30.07 -31.59 1.08
CA MET A 697 29.43 -32.88 1.38
C MET A 697 29.89 -33.98 0.42
N LEU A 698 29.94 -33.72 -0.89
CA LEU A 698 30.41 -34.70 -1.89
C LEU A 698 31.88 -35.07 -1.70
N ALA A 699 32.70 -34.14 -1.21
CA ALA A 699 34.11 -34.38 -0.92
C ALA A 699 34.32 -35.18 0.37
N GLU A 700 33.48 -34.98 1.38
CA GLU A 700 33.65 -35.56 2.72
C GLU A 700 32.84 -36.86 2.94
N ASP A 701 31.76 -37.11 2.19
CA ASP A 701 30.89 -38.29 2.33
C ASP A 701 31.34 -39.46 1.42
N SER A 702 32.32 -40.23 1.86
CA SER A 702 32.82 -41.40 1.09
C SER A 702 31.74 -42.48 0.84
N GLU A 703 30.77 -42.61 1.74
CA GLU A 703 29.69 -43.59 1.63
C GLU A 703 28.59 -43.16 0.64
N LEU A 704 28.39 -41.85 0.43
CA LEU A 704 27.45 -41.34 -0.58
C LEU A 704 27.86 -41.78 -2.00
N TRP A 705 29.17 -41.94 -2.25
CA TRP A 705 29.68 -42.46 -3.52
C TRP A 705 29.29 -43.93 -3.77
N ALA A 706 28.91 -44.67 -2.73
CA ALA A 706 28.37 -46.02 -2.85
C ALA A 706 26.85 -46.06 -3.10
N ASP A 707 26.11 -44.99 -2.81
CA ASP A 707 24.66 -44.86 -3.06
C ASP A 707 24.40 -44.08 -4.36
N LEU A 708 24.71 -44.72 -5.50
CA LEU A 708 24.63 -44.16 -6.86
C LEU A 708 23.28 -43.46 -7.17
N PRO A 709 22.10 -44.02 -6.80
CA PRO A 709 20.82 -43.37 -7.08
C PRO A 709 20.64 -42.01 -6.40
N ILE A 710 21.13 -41.83 -5.17
CA ILE A 710 21.07 -40.53 -4.49
C ILE A 710 22.12 -39.59 -5.07
N LEU A 711 23.34 -40.10 -5.26
CA LEU A 711 24.46 -39.34 -5.81
C LEU A 711 24.08 -38.69 -7.15
N GLU A 712 23.47 -39.44 -8.06
CA GLU A 712 23.04 -38.93 -9.36
C GLU A 712 22.05 -37.76 -9.20
N ARG A 713 21.09 -37.90 -8.28
CA ARG A 713 20.10 -36.84 -8.03
C ARG A 713 20.73 -35.59 -7.43
N ILE A 714 21.67 -35.73 -6.49
CA ILE A 714 22.36 -34.58 -5.87
C ILE A 714 23.27 -33.89 -6.89
N VAL A 715 24.00 -34.64 -7.71
CA VAL A 715 24.86 -34.08 -8.77
C VAL A 715 24.01 -33.36 -9.81
N ARG A 716 22.88 -33.94 -10.23
CA ARG A 716 21.93 -33.29 -11.14
C ARG A 716 21.40 -31.99 -10.53
N ALA A 717 20.98 -32.02 -9.28
CA ALA A 717 20.51 -30.83 -8.57
C ALA A 717 21.59 -29.74 -8.47
N LEU A 718 22.85 -30.12 -8.25
CA LEU A 718 23.99 -29.20 -8.22
C LEU A 718 24.24 -28.55 -9.58
N VAL A 719 24.12 -29.29 -10.68
CA VAL A 719 24.29 -28.77 -12.05
C VAL A 719 23.14 -27.85 -12.46
N GLU A 720 21.92 -28.13 -12.00
CA GLU A 720 20.74 -27.30 -12.25
C GLU A 720 20.73 -25.95 -11.49
N THR A 721 21.47 -25.84 -10.38
CA THR A 721 21.46 -24.69 -9.45
C THR A 721 22.47 -23.61 -9.82
#